data_AF-A0A086AJT1-F1
#
_entry.id   AF-A0A086AJT1-F1
#
_cell.length_a   1.000
_cell.length_b   1.000
_cell.length_c   1.000
_cell.angle_alpha   90.00
_cell.angle_beta   90.00
_cell.angle_gamma   90.00
#
_symmetry.space_group_name_H-M   'P 1'
#
loop_
_entity.id
_entity.type
_entity.pdbx_description
1 polymer ?
#
loop_
_entity_poly.entity_id
_entity_poly.type
_entity_poly.pdbx_seq_one_letter_code
_entity_poly.pdbx_strand_id
1 'polypeptide(L)'
;MQFHDQRRFFNLGLNPLGVNPAINILIFEDGEFTSVTNPITAYNTVLKLENRVVVYCIDISSDKIDLIFNSILETKQKNWYYTYHGRNDTPPKFPFKKKYFKSVHSLISNFKRDFDLIKKTLSDVSDGYLELEFNLDEDENNILLPTFSPIVPNYFTFIQIENKSWKNDYPKNITINSSERRSALLDIVMKIDKVHSEATEAKLTAPILIAAFPFFNPVVKSHLKNKAKTSDEKLYLKLYELEQSIDYMTYFFKEKVSPEESEGFTESESEEIGEIGAFLFSEFVKPKLLFLDAISYLQSSFTFSPFMRFPMIGKSIYRELSIFNPINNNFYTQKSLNKISKSIIAFGEKLSSHTIDNETKEYLKNRNGQILAISDLPIEWLTLDQVPLSFTHDVCRIPETNYQGIVNNYSANNRFSYSLNHDVLKKTLIILSADEQTNNDHEFTASYKLVKDYSKELEYHFRYCKTIKDVSNAINEIEPYILIFDCHGNIDSTTDTSYLSINQEKLTCDEIVKYKISAPIVFLSCCNTSPNYGYINKLHDAFFQVGALTVTGTFLPISIKRGTMYYIRLLTLLKLEINKNLYDNWLSFISNIMRTSIIHDAISKSYLKLQKTLSVEEQKALSNILLELQDFNKRREIFINLRNKGIRISEDLTISIEDTDCEFLMYTHYGRPDLIKINDSSSSIL
;
A
#
# COMPACT_ATOMS: atom_id res chain seq x y z
N MET A 1 33.91 2.30 3.51
CA MET A 1 34.93 1.98 2.50
C MET A 1 34.18 1.80 1.18
N GLN A 2 34.50 2.55 0.14
CA GLN A 2 33.87 2.36 -1.18
C GLN A 2 34.46 1.10 -1.81
N PHE A 3 33.61 0.16 -2.21
CA PHE A 3 34.02 -0.98 -3.02
C PHE A 3 33.67 -0.68 -4.48
N HIS A 4 34.71 -0.41 -5.28
CA HIS A 4 34.61 -0.44 -6.73
C HIS A 4 34.61 -1.91 -7.16
N ASP A 5 33.42 -2.48 -7.36
CA ASP A 5 33.24 -3.79 -7.95
C ASP A 5 32.14 -3.69 -9.03
N GLN A 6 32.60 -3.29 -10.22
CA GLN A 6 31.77 -2.82 -11.34
C GLN A 6 31.26 -4.01 -12.15
N ARG A 7 30.03 -4.47 -11.86
CA ARG A 7 29.42 -5.59 -12.56
C ARG A 7 28.86 -5.14 -13.90
N ARG A 8 29.27 -5.82 -14.97
CA ARG A 8 28.80 -5.53 -16.34
C ARG A 8 27.53 -6.32 -16.64
N PHE A 9 26.58 -5.63 -17.22
CA PHE A 9 25.34 -6.18 -17.77
C PHE A 9 25.41 -6.05 -19.29
N PHE A 10 24.80 -7.01 -19.99
CA PHE A 10 24.65 -6.94 -21.45
C PHE A 10 23.20 -7.27 -21.83
N ASN A 11 22.60 -6.41 -22.65
CA ASN A 11 21.33 -6.70 -23.33
C ASN A 11 21.59 -7.32 -24.71
N LEU A 12 20.56 -7.94 -25.28
CA LEU A 12 20.50 -8.27 -26.70
C LEU A 12 19.03 -8.24 -27.15
N GLY A 13 18.66 -7.16 -27.86
CA GLY A 13 17.28 -6.91 -28.33
C GLY A 13 17.04 -7.39 -29.76
N LEU A 14 16.08 -8.30 -29.96
CA LEU A 14 15.61 -8.71 -31.29
C LEU A 14 14.26 -8.01 -31.59
N ASN A 15 14.19 -7.21 -32.65
CA ASN A 15 13.04 -6.33 -32.96
C ASN A 15 12.43 -6.64 -34.35
N PRO A 16 11.36 -7.44 -34.45
CA PRO A 16 10.60 -7.58 -35.69
C PRO A 16 9.81 -6.29 -36.00
N LEU A 17 10.41 -5.38 -36.78
CA LEU A 17 9.81 -4.22 -37.45
C LEU A 17 8.55 -3.61 -36.77
N GLY A 18 8.74 -3.08 -35.55
CA GLY A 18 7.72 -2.33 -34.82
C GLY A 18 6.74 -3.16 -33.99
N VAL A 19 6.88 -4.48 -33.90
CA VAL A 19 6.07 -5.36 -33.04
C VAL A 19 6.77 -5.63 -31.71
N ASN A 20 6.15 -5.21 -30.61
CA ASN A 20 6.50 -5.60 -29.25
C ASN A 20 5.78 -6.94 -28.96
N PRO A 21 6.40 -8.00 -28.40
CA PRO A 21 7.60 -8.00 -27.55
C PRO A 21 8.94 -8.03 -28.30
N ALA A 22 9.87 -7.18 -27.85
CA ALA A 22 11.30 -7.38 -28.12
C ALA A 22 11.84 -8.56 -27.29
N ILE A 23 12.51 -9.52 -27.92
CA ILE A 23 13.26 -10.55 -27.19
C ILE A 23 14.49 -9.85 -26.60
N ASN A 24 14.63 -9.83 -25.27
CA ASN A 24 15.79 -9.27 -24.56
C ASN A 24 16.56 -10.41 -23.88
N ILE A 25 17.80 -10.68 -24.31
CA ILE A 25 18.68 -11.62 -23.60
C ILE A 25 19.49 -10.83 -22.57
N LEU A 26 19.27 -11.12 -21.29
CA LEU A 26 20.08 -10.61 -20.19
C LEU A 26 21.28 -11.54 -19.99
N ILE A 27 22.50 -10.99 -20.04
CA ILE A 27 23.72 -11.74 -19.75
C ILE A 27 24.44 -11.09 -18.57
N PHE A 28 24.77 -11.89 -17.56
CA PHE A 28 25.48 -11.50 -16.34
C PHE A 28 26.87 -12.14 -16.33
N GLU A 29 27.90 -11.42 -15.88
CA GLU A 29 29.15 -12.03 -15.41
C GLU A 29 28.96 -12.53 -13.96
N ASP A 30 29.36 -13.76 -13.60
CA ASP A 30 29.88 -14.87 -14.42
C ASP A 30 29.49 -16.20 -13.74
N GLY A 31 29.28 -17.29 -14.48
CA GLY A 31 28.85 -18.53 -13.82
C GLY A 31 28.03 -19.50 -14.65
N GLU A 32 26.71 -19.38 -14.57
CA GLU A 32 25.72 -20.32 -15.09
C GLU A 32 24.73 -19.65 -16.07
N PHE A 33 24.36 -20.37 -17.13
CA PHE A 33 23.55 -19.80 -18.20
C PHE A 33 22.07 -20.17 -18.02
N THR A 34 21.29 -19.30 -17.38
CA THR A 34 19.84 -19.47 -17.22
C THR A 34 19.07 -18.65 -18.27
N SER A 35 18.46 -19.34 -19.24
CA SER A 35 17.59 -18.70 -20.24
C SER A 35 16.26 -18.30 -19.61
N VAL A 36 15.97 -17.00 -19.54
CA VAL A 36 14.69 -16.48 -19.03
C VAL A 36 13.58 -16.74 -20.05
N THR A 37 12.87 -17.86 -19.89
CA THR A 37 11.61 -18.16 -20.59
C THR A 37 10.44 -18.04 -19.62
N ASN A 38 9.38 -17.31 -20.01
CA ASN A 38 8.16 -17.11 -19.21
C ASN A 38 7.63 -18.43 -18.60
N PRO A 39 7.51 -18.56 -17.27
CA PRO A 39 7.16 -19.83 -16.63
C PRO A 39 5.66 -20.13 -16.69
N ILE A 40 5.22 -20.76 -17.78
CA ILE A 40 3.95 -21.51 -17.81
C ILE A 40 4.26 -23.01 -17.95
N THR A 41 3.72 -23.80 -17.01
CA THR A 41 3.81 -25.28 -16.89
C THR A 41 5.19 -25.93 -16.66
N ALA A 42 5.24 -26.88 -15.72
CA ALA A 42 6.40 -27.72 -15.41
C ALA A 42 5.94 -29.12 -14.94
N TYR A 43 6.55 -30.21 -15.43
CA TYR A 43 6.27 -31.59 -14.99
C TYR A 43 7.46 -32.56 -15.22
N ASN A 44 7.37 -33.78 -14.65
CA ASN A 44 8.46 -34.76 -14.49
C ASN A 44 8.25 -36.08 -15.27
N THR A 45 9.32 -36.67 -15.85
CA THR A 45 9.84 -38.07 -15.63
C THR A 45 10.95 -38.40 -16.67
N VAL A 46 11.66 -39.55 -16.58
CA VAL A 46 12.99 -39.82 -17.17
C VAL A 46 12.98 -40.68 -18.45
N LEU A 47 13.89 -40.42 -19.39
CA LEU A 47 14.49 -41.41 -20.32
C LEU A 47 15.88 -40.92 -20.84
N LYS A 48 16.67 -41.78 -21.50
CA LYS A 48 18.04 -41.50 -22.00
C LYS A 48 18.16 -41.67 -23.52
N LEU A 49 18.91 -40.77 -24.18
CA LEU A 49 19.60 -41.00 -25.47
C LEU A 49 20.93 -40.23 -25.52
N GLU A 50 21.82 -40.58 -26.45
CA GLU A 50 23.21 -40.09 -26.48
C GLU A 50 23.57 -39.33 -27.79
N ASN A 51 24.56 -38.42 -27.68
CA ASN A 51 25.35 -37.78 -28.74
C ASN A 51 24.87 -36.50 -29.47
N ARG A 52 25.20 -35.34 -28.86
CA ARG A 52 25.95 -34.20 -29.46
C ARG A 52 25.41 -33.46 -30.71
N VAL A 53 24.33 -32.67 -30.57
CA VAL A 53 24.08 -31.41 -31.35
C VAL A 53 23.35 -30.40 -30.43
N VAL A 54 23.34 -29.11 -30.77
CA VAL A 54 22.56 -28.02 -30.14
C VAL A 54 22.21 -26.97 -31.24
N VAL A 55 20.96 -26.49 -31.41
CA VAL A 55 20.48 -25.58 -32.52
C VAL A 55 19.30 -24.67 -32.12
N TYR A 56 19.28 -23.36 -32.45
CA TYR A 56 18.47 -22.37 -31.70
C TYR A 56 17.21 -21.84 -32.39
N CYS A 57 16.12 -21.75 -31.62
CA CYS A 57 14.93 -20.97 -31.93
C CYS A 57 14.36 -20.37 -30.61
N ILE A 58 14.61 -19.09 -30.34
CA ILE A 58 13.84 -18.33 -29.33
C ILE A 58 12.54 -17.87 -29.99
N ASP A 59 11.42 -17.97 -29.26
CA ASP A 59 10.01 -17.81 -29.69
C ASP A 59 9.80 -17.08 -31.03
N ILE A 60 9.58 -17.86 -32.10
CA ILE A 60 9.16 -17.37 -33.41
C ILE A 60 7.74 -17.87 -33.68
N SER A 61 6.77 -16.97 -33.60
CA SER A 61 5.38 -17.22 -33.99
C SER A 61 5.22 -17.14 -35.52
N SER A 62 5.96 -18.01 -36.24
CA SER A 62 5.99 -18.08 -37.70
C SER A 62 5.60 -19.45 -38.23
N ASP A 63 4.60 -19.48 -39.11
CA ASP A 63 4.08 -20.66 -39.81
C ASP A 63 5.14 -21.38 -40.66
N LYS A 64 6.29 -20.74 -40.92
CA LYS A 64 7.38 -21.26 -41.77
C LYS A 64 8.48 -22.01 -41.00
N ILE A 65 8.36 -22.21 -39.68
CA ILE A 65 9.48 -22.60 -38.81
C ILE A 65 10.22 -23.89 -39.24
N ASP A 66 9.54 -24.84 -39.86
CA ASP A 66 10.17 -26.08 -40.37
C ASP A 66 11.12 -25.82 -41.56
N LEU A 67 10.86 -24.82 -42.40
CA LEU A 67 11.77 -24.41 -43.48
C LEU A 67 13.04 -23.75 -42.93
N ILE A 68 12.88 -22.95 -41.86
CA ILE A 68 13.98 -22.34 -41.11
C ILE A 68 14.90 -23.44 -40.56
N PHE A 69 14.31 -24.43 -39.90
CA PHE A 69 15.03 -25.50 -39.23
C PHE A 69 15.82 -26.40 -40.22
N ASN A 70 15.19 -26.80 -41.33
CA ASN A 70 15.85 -27.60 -42.36
C ASN A 70 17.00 -26.85 -43.04
N SER A 71 16.82 -25.57 -43.37
CA SER A 71 17.87 -24.75 -44.00
C SER A 71 19.11 -24.60 -43.12
N ILE A 72 18.93 -24.46 -41.80
CA ILE A 72 20.05 -24.36 -40.85
C ILE A 72 20.82 -25.70 -40.75
N LEU A 73 20.12 -26.84 -40.74
CA LEU A 73 20.73 -28.17 -40.63
C LEU A 73 21.65 -28.51 -41.83
N GLU A 74 21.35 -28.02 -43.04
CA GLU A 74 22.18 -28.27 -44.23
C GLU A 74 23.53 -27.52 -44.22
N THR A 75 23.68 -26.46 -43.42
CA THR A 75 24.89 -25.60 -43.40
C THR A 75 26.17 -26.28 -42.92
N LYS A 76 26.07 -27.44 -42.25
CA LYS A 76 27.19 -28.26 -41.72
C LYS A 76 28.14 -27.56 -40.72
N GLN A 77 27.84 -26.33 -40.27
CA GLN A 77 28.60 -25.67 -39.22
C GLN A 77 28.22 -26.23 -37.83
N LYS A 78 29.21 -26.47 -36.97
CA LYS A 78 29.06 -27.33 -35.79
C LYS A 78 28.58 -26.65 -34.49
N ASN A 79 28.35 -25.33 -34.50
CA ASN A 79 28.10 -24.54 -33.30
C ASN A 79 26.80 -23.69 -33.41
N TRP A 80 25.69 -24.21 -32.91
CA TRP A 80 24.43 -23.48 -32.63
C TRP A 80 23.94 -23.93 -31.20
N TYR A 81 22.74 -23.56 -30.66
CA TYR A 81 22.34 -23.71 -29.22
C TYR A 81 20.85 -24.12 -29.02
N TYR A 82 20.37 -25.04 -28.14
CA TYR A 82 18.94 -25.52 -28.15
C TYR A 82 17.94 -24.78 -27.23
N THR A 83 16.75 -24.47 -27.76
CA THR A 83 15.40 -24.66 -27.11
C THR A 83 14.32 -24.91 -28.19
N TYR A 84 13.13 -25.44 -27.80
CA TYR A 84 11.99 -25.77 -28.69
C TYR A 84 10.66 -25.75 -27.91
N HIS A 85 9.58 -25.24 -28.53
CA HIS A 85 8.20 -25.28 -27.99
C HIS A 85 7.14 -25.52 -29.08
N GLY A 86 7.06 -26.74 -29.61
CA GLY A 86 5.91 -27.18 -30.40
C GLY A 86 4.67 -27.40 -29.52
N ARG A 87 3.46 -27.09 -30.04
CA ARG A 87 2.22 -27.00 -29.26
C ARG A 87 1.69 -28.29 -28.61
N ASN A 88 2.26 -29.47 -28.87
CA ASN A 88 1.73 -30.76 -28.38
C ASN A 88 2.78 -31.78 -27.88
N ASP A 89 4.09 -31.48 -27.92
CA ASP A 89 5.14 -32.45 -27.57
C ASP A 89 5.97 -32.04 -26.35
N THR A 90 6.32 -33.02 -25.50
CA THR A 90 7.04 -32.80 -24.23
C THR A 90 8.50 -32.38 -24.43
N PRO A 91 9.05 -31.48 -23.59
CA PRO A 91 10.40 -30.95 -23.75
C PRO A 91 11.51 -32.00 -23.55
N PRO A 92 12.62 -31.93 -24.30
CA PRO A 92 13.72 -32.89 -24.21
C PRO A 92 14.55 -32.71 -22.93
N LYS A 93 14.99 -33.84 -22.35
CA LYS A 93 15.75 -33.84 -21.09
C LYS A 93 17.27 -33.81 -21.30
N PHE A 94 17.89 -32.68 -20.96
CA PHE A 94 19.34 -32.53 -20.89
C PHE A 94 19.85 -32.43 -19.43
N PRO A 95 21.05 -32.98 -19.12
CA PRO A 95 21.70 -32.79 -17.83
C PRO A 95 22.55 -31.51 -17.84
N PHE A 96 22.15 -30.49 -17.07
CA PHE A 96 22.79 -29.16 -16.99
C PHE A 96 24.23 -29.13 -16.41
N LYS A 97 24.94 -30.26 -16.28
CA LYS A 97 26.26 -30.35 -15.62
C LYS A 97 27.47 -30.26 -16.56
N LYS A 98 27.49 -29.29 -17.47
CA LYS A 98 28.69 -28.91 -18.24
C LYS A 98 28.68 -27.43 -18.63
N LYS A 99 29.71 -26.68 -18.22
CA LYS A 99 30.00 -25.36 -18.80
C LYS A 99 30.44 -25.53 -20.26
N TYR A 100 29.72 -24.91 -21.19
CA TYR A 100 29.98 -25.02 -22.64
C TYR A 100 30.96 -23.96 -23.17
N PHE A 101 31.20 -22.89 -22.39
CA PHE A 101 32.09 -21.78 -22.72
C PHE A 101 33.03 -21.50 -21.53
N LYS A 102 34.15 -20.81 -21.78
CA LYS A 102 35.18 -20.56 -20.75
C LYS A 102 34.85 -19.41 -19.80
N SER A 103 34.10 -18.43 -20.27
CA SER A 103 33.59 -17.26 -19.52
C SER A 103 32.51 -16.58 -20.35
N VAL A 104 31.74 -15.69 -19.73
CA VAL A 104 30.78 -14.81 -20.43
C VAL A 104 31.47 -13.96 -21.51
N HIS A 105 32.64 -13.40 -21.23
CA HIS A 105 33.44 -12.67 -22.22
C HIS A 105 33.81 -13.52 -23.46
N SER A 106 34.05 -14.82 -23.27
CA SER A 106 34.27 -15.76 -24.38
C SER A 106 33.00 -16.04 -25.18
N LEU A 107 31.81 -16.03 -24.56
CA LEU A 107 30.55 -16.17 -25.28
C LEU A 107 30.24 -14.90 -26.08
N ILE A 108 30.36 -13.73 -25.47
CA ILE A 108 30.15 -12.42 -26.13
C ILE A 108 31.12 -12.27 -27.31
N SER A 109 32.38 -12.70 -27.17
CA SER A 109 33.36 -12.68 -28.27
C SER A 109 32.99 -13.62 -29.43
N ASN A 110 32.44 -14.82 -29.14
CA ASN A 110 31.90 -15.70 -30.18
C ASN A 110 30.67 -15.07 -30.85
N PHE A 111 29.73 -14.54 -30.07
CA PHE A 111 28.50 -13.96 -30.59
C PHE A 111 28.76 -12.71 -31.44
N LYS A 112 29.69 -11.83 -31.02
CA LYS A 112 30.17 -10.68 -31.82
C LYS A 112 30.80 -11.12 -33.14
N ARG A 113 31.67 -12.15 -33.13
CA ARG A 113 32.30 -12.70 -34.34
C ARG A 113 31.26 -13.27 -35.31
N ASP A 114 30.27 -13.97 -34.78
CA ASP A 114 29.29 -14.70 -35.59
C ASP A 114 28.02 -13.85 -35.89
N PHE A 115 27.90 -12.63 -35.35
CA PHE A 115 26.68 -11.82 -35.43
C PHE A 115 26.25 -11.51 -36.86
N ASP A 116 27.17 -11.07 -37.74
CA ASP A 116 26.83 -10.79 -39.14
C ASP A 116 26.41 -12.04 -39.90
N LEU A 117 26.94 -13.21 -39.54
CA LEU A 117 26.53 -14.50 -40.12
C LEU A 117 25.15 -14.92 -39.61
N ILE A 118 24.87 -14.73 -38.32
CA ILE A 118 23.54 -14.98 -37.71
C ILE A 118 22.51 -14.02 -38.33
N LYS A 119 22.81 -12.72 -38.39
CA LYS A 119 21.96 -11.67 -38.96
C LYS A 119 21.66 -11.93 -40.43
N LYS A 120 22.67 -12.31 -41.22
CA LYS A 120 22.46 -12.73 -42.61
C LYS A 120 21.60 -13.99 -42.71
N THR A 121 21.91 -15.05 -41.95
CA THR A 121 21.16 -16.32 -42.02
C THR A 121 19.70 -16.13 -41.63
N LEU A 122 19.40 -15.29 -40.64
CA LEU A 122 18.02 -14.97 -40.25
C LEU A 122 17.34 -14.04 -41.27
N SER A 123 18.05 -13.08 -41.87
CA SER A 123 17.56 -12.24 -42.97
C SER A 123 17.15 -13.08 -44.19
N ASP A 124 18.06 -13.94 -44.67
CA ASP A 124 17.89 -14.80 -45.85
C ASP A 124 16.72 -15.80 -45.69
N VAL A 125 16.30 -16.07 -44.45
CA VAL A 125 15.26 -17.06 -44.09
C VAL A 125 13.94 -16.43 -43.63
N SER A 126 13.93 -15.12 -43.33
CA SER A 126 12.74 -14.37 -42.89
C SER A 126 12.15 -13.45 -43.96
N ASP A 127 12.50 -13.66 -45.23
CA ASP A 127 12.13 -12.79 -46.37
C ASP A 127 12.46 -11.29 -46.14
N GLY A 128 13.45 -10.99 -45.28
CA GLY A 128 13.85 -9.62 -44.92
C GLY A 128 13.00 -8.91 -43.86
N TYR A 129 12.06 -9.58 -43.18
CA TYR A 129 11.15 -8.96 -42.20
C TYR A 129 11.71 -8.76 -40.78
N LEU A 130 12.98 -9.12 -40.52
CA LEU A 130 13.64 -8.98 -39.21
C LEU A 130 14.78 -7.96 -39.24
N GLU A 131 14.61 -6.83 -38.54
CA GLU A 131 15.71 -5.93 -38.21
C GLU A 131 16.40 -6.40 -36.92
N LEU A 132 17.68 -6.75 -37.05
CA LEU A 132 18.50 -7.29 -35.96
C LEU A 132 19.55 -6.25 -35.55
N GLU A 133 19.34 -5.64 -34.39
CA GLU A 133 20.30 -4.73 -33.76
C GLU A 133 21.12 -5.45 -32.69
N PHE A 134 22.30 -4.91 -32.37
CA PHE A 134 23.21 -5.42 -31.35
C PHE A 134 23.64 -4.25 -30.46
N ASN A 135 22.74 -3.79 -29.60
CA ASN A 135 23.04 -2.75 -28.62
C ASN A 135 23.62 -3.40 -27.37
N LEU A 136 24.93 -3.21 -27.18
CA LEU A 136 25.71 -3.73 -26.06
C LEU A 136 26.11 -2.55 -25.17
N ASP A 137 25.15 -2.10 -24.37
CA ASP A 137 25.33 -1.03 -23.40
C ASP A 137 26.15 -1.55 -22.20
N GLU A 138 27.46 -1.29 -22.19
CA GLU A 138 28.32 -1.49 -21.00
C GLU A 138 28.00 -0.41 -19.93
N ASP A 139 26.77 -0.41 -19.41
CA ASP A 139 26.31 0.56 -18.43
C ASP A 139 26.33 -0.04 -17.01
N GLU A 140 27.46 0.18 -16.33
CA GLU A 140 27.78 -0.34 -14.99
C GLU A 140 26.83 0.16 -13.88
N ASN A 141 25.92 1.11 -14.17
CA ASN A 141 24.90 1.58 -13.23
C ASN A 141 23.48 1.12 -13.59
N ASN A 142 23.21 0.76 -14.85
CA ASN A 142 21.92 0.26 -15.28
C ASN A 142 21.79 -1.25 -15.07
N ILE A 143 21.48 -1.65 -13.82
CA ILE A 143 20.52 -2.74 -13.64
C ILE A 143 19.21 -2.27 -14.28
N LEU A 144 19.00 -2.70 -15.53
CA LEU A 144 17.87 -2.31 -16.36
C LEU A 144 16.59 -2.89 -15.77
N LEU A 145 16.00 -2.12 -14.85
CA LEU A 145 14.67 -2.34 -14.28
C LEU A 145 13.67 -1.46 -15.04
N PRO A 146 13.06 -1.94 -16.14
CA PRO A 146 11.91 -1.30 -16.80
C PRO A 146 10.63 -1.45 -15.94
N THR A 147 10.77 -1.19 -14.63
CA THR A 147 9.80 -1.46 -13.56
C THR A 147 9.79 -0.34 -12.52
N PHE A 148 10.49 0.77 -12.78
CA PHE A 148 10.18 2.06 -12.16
C PHE A 148 9.05 2.74 -12.94
N SER A 149 7.91 2.04 -13.01
CA SER A 149 6.72 2.53 -13.72
C SER A 149 6.09 3.81 -13.14
N PRO A 150 6.17 4.20 -11.84
CA PRO A 150 5.37 5.31 -11.27
C PRO A 150 5.41 6.65 -12.01
N ILE A 151 6.49 6.95 -12.74
CA ILE A 151 6.60 8.16 -13.55
C ILE A 151 5.66 8.13 -14.77
N VAL A 152 5.34 6.94 -15.32
CA VAL A 152 4.45 6.77 -16.48
C VAL A 152 2.97 7.08 -16.14
N PRO A 153 2.35 6.56 -15.06
CA PRO A 153 1.09 7.05 -14.51
C PRO A 153 1.04 8.57 -14.34
N ASN A 154 2.04 9.15 -13.66
CA ASN A 154 2.13 10.60 -13.45
C ASN A 154 2.23 11.37 -14.78
N TYR A 155 2.98 10.84 -15.74
CA TYR A 155 3.12 11.46 -17.05
C TYR A 155 1.81 11.45 -17.85
N PHE A 156 1.03 10.37 -17.77
CA PHE A 156 -0.33 10.34 -18.33
C PHE A 156 -1.27 11.29 -17.59
N THR A 157 -1.26 11.34 -16.26
CA THR A 157 -2.01 12.33 -15.47
C THR A 157 -1.65 13.76 -15.90
N PHE A 158 -0.36 14.07 -16.05
CA PHE A 158 0.11 15.38 -16.49
C PHE A 158 -0.34 15.74 -17.90
N ILE A 159 -0.25 14.80 -18.88
CA ILE A 159 -0.83 14.99 -20.22
C ILE A 159 -2.34 15.28 -20.16
N GLN A 160 -3.07 14.55 -19.30
CA GLN A 160 -4.52 14.67 -19.19
C GLN A 160 -4.95 16.04 -18.63
N ILE A 161 -4.27 16.53 -17.58
CA ILE A 161 -4.52 17.86 -17.00
C ILE A 161 -4.13 18.97 -18.00
N GLU A 162 -2.97 18.85 -18.66
CA GLU A 162 -2.48 19.83 -19.64
C GLU A 162 -3.20 19.76 -21.01
N ASN A 163 -4.15 18.82 -21.20
CA ASN A 163 -4.88 18.55 -22.44
C ASN A 163 -3.96 18.37 -23.67
N LYS A 164 -2.85 17.63 -23.49
CA LYS A 164 -1.77 17.46 -24.49
C LYS A 164 -1.93 16.27 -25.42
N SER A 165 -1.17 16.27 -26.53
CA SER A 165 -1.27 15.25 -27.58
C SER A 165 -0.40 14.03 -27.27
N TRP A 166 -1.06 12.96 -26.83
CA TRP A 166 -0.48 11.63 -26.55
C TRP A 166 0.47 11.11 -27.64
N LYS A 167 0.29 11.52 -28.91
CA LYS A 167 1.12 11.06 -30.05
C LYS A 167 2.45 11.77 -30.20
N ASN A 168 2.57 13.01 -29.72
CA ASN A 168 3.74 13.85 -29.98
C ASN A 168 4.69 13.88 -28.79
N ASP A 169 4.15 13.93 -27.57
CA ASP A 169 4.94 14.25 -26.38
C ASP A 169 5.51 13.01 -25.67
N TYR A 170 5.01 11.80 -25.97
CA TYR A 170 5.36 10.57 -25.25
C TYR A 170 6.89 10.36 -25.18
N PRO A 171 7.49 10.32 -23.98
CA PRO A 171 8.93 10.26 -23.80
C PRO A 171 9.44 8.84 -24.09
N LYS A 172 9.83 8.62 -25.35
CA LYS A 172 10.14 7.28 -25.88
C LYS A 172 11.24 6.54 -25.12
N ASN A 173 12.16 7.25 -24.47
CA ASN A 173 13.22 6.70 -23.63
C ASN A 173 13.28 7.44 -22.27
N ILE A 174 12.43 7.07 -21.30
CA ILE A 174 12.68 7.41 -19.88
C ILE A 174 13.67 6.39 -19.31
N THR A 175 14.96 6.59 -19.58
CA THR A 175 16.05 5.88 -18.88
C THR A 175 16.50 6.75 -17.72
N ILE A 176 16.11 6.40 -16.49
CA ILE A 176 16.46 7.14 -15.27
C ILE A 176 17.37 6.27 -14.39
N ASN A 177 18.54 6.81 -14.08
CA ASN A 177 19.54 6.19 -13.20
C ASN A 177 18.94 5.90 -11.82
N SER A 178 19.38 4.83 -11.15
CA SER A 178 18.84 4.40 -9.85
C SER A 178 18.79 5.53 -8.81
N SER A 179 19.87 6.31 -8.70
CA SER A 179 20.01 7.49 -7.84
C SER A 179 19.05 8.64 -8.15
N GLU A 180 18.56 8.76 -9.39
CA GLU A 180 17.73 9.89 -9.85
C GLU A 180 16.22 9.59 -9.76
N ARG A 181 15.85 8.30 -9.64
CA ARG A 181 14.45 7.83 -9.62
C ARG A 181 13.57 8.55 -8.60
N ARG A 182 14.12 8.88 -7.42
CA ARG A 182 13.36 9.50 -6.33
C ARG A 182 13.06 10.97 -6.61
N SER A 183 14.07 11.77 -6.98
CA SER A 183 13.88 13.18 -7.32
C SER A 183 13.07 13.33 -8.62
N ALA A 184 13.28 12.48 -9.64
CA ALA A 184 12.47 12.51 -10.86
C ALA A 184 10.97 12.19 -10.61
N LEU A 185 10.67 11.33 -9.64
CA LEU A 185 9.30 11.06 -9.21
C LEU A 185 8.70 12.23 -8.41
N LEU A 186 9.47 12.84 -7.52
CA LEU A 186 9.05 14.03 -6.77
C LEU A 186 8.79 15.22 -7.71
N ASP A 187 9.68 15.44 -8.69
CA ASP A 187 9.59 16.48 -9.70
C ASP A 187 8.28 16.47 -10.48
N ILE A 188 7.84 15.29 -10.94
CA ILE A 188 6.61 15.16 -11.72
C ILE A 188 5.36 15.27 -10.84
N VAL A 189 5.43 14.79 -9.59
CA VAL A 189 4.38 14.96 -8.59
C VAL A 189 4.19 16.44 -8.22
N MET A 190 5.28 17.19 -8.01
CA MET A 190 5.25 18.64 -7.78
C MET A 190 4.73 19.43 -9.00
N LYS A 191 5.02 18.98 -10.23
CA LYS A 191 4.47 19.57 -11.46
C LYS A 191 2.95 19.36 -11.58
N ILE A 192 2.45 18.17 -11.25
CA ILE A 192 1.01 17.87 -11.21
C ILE A 192 0.29 18.77 -10.19
N ASP A 193 0.81 18.85 -8.95
CA ASP A 193 0.25 19.72 -7.90
C ASP A 193 0.21 21.18 -8.32
N LYS A 194 1.30 21.68 -8.91
CA LYS A 194 1.38 23.07 -9.40
C LYS A 194 0.30 23.33 -10.45
N VAL A 195 0.24 22.55 -11.52
CA VAL A 195 -0.73 22.77 -12.61
C VAL A 195 -2.16 22.63 -12.10
N HIS A 196 -2.45 21.69 -11.19
CA HIS A 196 -3.78 21.58 -10.58
C HIS A 196 -4.14 22.86 -9.81
N SER A 197 -3.22 23.40 -8.99
CA SER A 197 -3.43 24.65 -8.24
C SER A 197 -3.56 25.90 -9.12
N GLU A 198 -2.94 25.90 -10.30
CA GLU A 198 -3.05 26.99 -11.29
C GLU A 198 -4.35 26.87 -12.12
N ALA A 199 -4.89 25.66 -12.31
CA ALA A 199 -6.15 25.41 -13.00
C ALA A 199 -7.39 25.65 -12.12
N THR A 200 -7.30 25.46 -10.80
CA THR A 200 -8.43 25.65 -9.88
C THR A 200 -8.42 27.03 -9.21
N GLU A 201 -8.88 28.07 -9.92
CA GLU A 201 -9.00 29.45 -9.42
C GLU A 201 -9.74 29.57 -8.05
N ALA A 202 -10.55 28.58 -7.68
CA ALA A 202 -11.44 28.60 -6.53
C ALA A 202 -10.94 27.88 -5.26
N LYS A 203 -9.86 27.07 -5.28
CA LYS A 203 -9.43 26.27 -4.11
C LYS A 203 -7.92 26.12 -3.94
N LEU A 204 -7.44 26.52 -2.76
CA LEU A 204 -6.03 26.46 -2.30
C LEU A 204 -5.58 25.06 -1.84
N THR A 205 -6.23 24.00 -2.29
CA THR A 205 -5.96 22.61 -1.88
C THR A 205 -5.41 21.79 -3.04
N ALA A 206 -4.22 21.22 -2.88
CA ALA A 206 -3.66 20.25 -3.80
C ALA A 206 -4.56 18.99 -3.87
N PRO A 207 -4.60 18.29 -5.02
CA PRO A 207 -5.39 17.05 -5.18
C PRO A 207 -4.99 15.98 -4.15
N ILE A 208 -5.78 14.92 -3.97
CA ILE A 208 -5.35 13.82 -3.10
C ILE A 208 -4.09 13.16 -3.66
N LEU A 209 -3.04 12.99 -2.86
CA LEU A 209 -1.83 12.25 -3.24
C LEU A 209 -2.07 10.75 -3.06
N ILE A 210 -1.85 9.97 -4.12
CA ILE A 210 -1.85 8.50 -4.01
C ILE A 210 -0.43 8.06 -3.63
N ALA A 211 -0.28 7.39 -2.49
CA ALA A 211 1.00 7.11 -1.85
C ALA A 211 1.16 5.61 -1.56
N ALA A 212 1.82 4.85 -2.44
CA ALA A 212 2.07 3.44 -2.20
C ALA A 212 3.33 3.23 -1.35
N PHE A 213 3.23 2.52 -0.23
CA PHE A 213 4.36 2.12 0.62
C PHE A 213 4.44 0.60 0.67
N PRO A 214 5.12 -0.06 -0.30
CA PRO A 214 5.08 -1.51 -0.45
C PRO A 214 5.68 -2.24 0.76
N PHE A 215 4.97 -3.24 1.27
CA PHE A 215 5.33 -3.91 2.53
C PHE A 215 5.36 -5.43 2.42
N PHE A 216 6.50 -6.05 2.74
CA PHE A 216 6.56 -7.50 2.93
C PHE A 216 6.19 -7.89 4.35
N ASN A 217 4.89 -8.18 4.54
CA ASN A 217 4.33 -8.68 5.79
C ASN A 217 4.90 -10.08 6.16
N PRO A 218 5.73 -10.20 7.23
CA PRO A 218 6.38 -11.47 7.57
C PRO A 218 5.43 -12.54 8.13
N VAL A 219 4.17 -12.21 8.44
CA VAL A 219 3.15 -13.22 8.82
C VAL A 219 2.92 -14.22 7.68
N VAL A 220 2.96 -13.74 6.43
CA VAL A 220 2.84 -14.59 5.22
C VAL A 220 3.97 -15.63 5.17
N LYS A 221 5.19 -15.25 5.57
CA LYS A 221 6.33 -16.17 5.69
C LYS A 221 6.05 -17.30 6.70
N SER A 222 5.41 -17.03 7.84
CA SER A 222 5.03 -18.08 8.81
C SER A 222 4.03 -19.09 8.25
N HIS A 223 2.98 -18.64 7.55
CA HIS A 223 2.00 -19.55 6.94
C HIS A 223 2.60 -20.43 5.83
N LEU A 224 3.61 -19.92 5.11
CA LEU A 224 4.31 -20.64 4.05
C LEU A 224 5.46 -21.53 4.59
N LYS A 225 6.08 -21.18 5.72
CA LYS A 225 7.22 -21.91 6.29
C LYS A 225 6.97 -23.40 6.53
N ASN A 226 5.75 -23.75 6.96
CA ASN A 226 5.36 -25.15 7.21
C ASN A 226 4.90 -25.89 5.94
N LYS A 227 4.76 -25.17 4.81
CA LYS A 227 4.38 -25.73 3.50
C LYS A 227 5.61 -25.97 2.61
N ALA A 228 6.67 -25.18 2.78
CA ALA A 228 7.93 -25.27 2.05
C ALA A 228 8.72 -26.56 2.35
N LYS A 229 8.87 -27.42 1.35
CA LYS A 229 9.56 -28.71 1.41
C LYS A 229 10.89 -28.69 0.66
N THR A 230 10.95 -28.09 -0.53
CA THR A 230 12.18 -28.04 -1.36
C THR A 230 13.21 -27.03 -0.83
N SER A 231 14.39 -27.00 -1.46
CA SER A 231 15.38 -25.92 -1.36
C SER A 231 14.76 -24.58 -1.76
N ASP A 232 14.16 -24.57 -2.94
CA ASP A 232 13.68 -23.39 -3.67
C ASP A 232 12.47 -22.78 -2.96
N GLU A 233 11.58 -23.61 -2.39
CA GLU A 233 10.50 -23.14 -1.52
C GLU A 233 11.02 -22.44 -0.25
N LYS A 234 12.13 -22.90 0.32
CA LYS A 234 12.79 -22.22 1.47
C LYS A 234 13.54 -20.97 1.04
N LEU A 235 13.97 -20.92 -0.21
CA LEU A 235 14.60 -19.77 -0.87
C LEU A 235 13.56 -18.66 -1.11
N TYR A 236 12.36 -18.99 -1.59
CA TYR A 236 11.23 -18.07 -1.68
C TYR A 236 10.86 -17.46 -0.31
N LEU A 237 11.05 -18.17 0.81
CA LEU A 237 10.83 -17.59 2.14
C LEU A 237 11.85 -16.47 2.48
N LYS A 238 12.96 -16.30 1.76
CA LYS A 238 13.85 -15.14 1.89
C LYS A 238 13.29 -13.87 1.23
N LEU A 239 12.32 -13.97 0.30
CA LEU A 239 11.65 -12.82 -0.34
C LEU A 239 11.03 -11.85 0.66
N TYR A 240 10.39 -12.39 1.70
CA TYR A 240 9.73 -11.63 2.77
C TYR A 240 10.71 -10.88 3.70
N GLU A 241 12.00 -10.93 3.41
CA GLU A 241 13.04 -10.15 4.06
C GLU A 241 13.71 -9.14 3.10
N LEU A 242 13.29 -9.05 1.83
CA LEU A 242 13.84 -8.04 0.91
C LEU A 242 13.30 -6.65 1.23
N GLU A 243 14.20 -5.67 1.22
CA GLU A 243 13.89 -4.25 1.45
C GLU A 243 14.66 -3.40 0.42
N GLN A 244 14.24 -2.14 0.24
CA GLN A 244 14.87 -1.18 -0.67
C GLN A 244 15.46 0.00 0.10
N SER A 245 16.50 0.61 -0.45
CA SER A 245 16.97 1.93 -0.04
C SER A 245 15.97 3.03 -0.39
N ILE A 246 16.19 4.23 0.16
CA ILE A 246 15.47 5.47 -0.22
C ILE A 246 15.54 5.76 -1.74
N ASP A 247 16.55 5.20 -2.42
CA ASP A 247 16.81 5.31 -3.86
C ASP A 247 16.37 4.04 -4.63
N TYR A 248 15.48 3.24 -4.02
CA TYR A 248 14.88 2.01 -4.57
C TYR A 248 15.87 0.86 -4.89
N MET A 249 17.11 0.93 -4.38
CA MET A 249 18.09 -0.15 -4.54
C MET A 249 17.75 -1.30 -3.60
N THR A 250 17.48 -2.49 -4.14
CA THR A 250 17.07 -3.66 -3.36
C THR A 250 18.24 -4.28 -2.63
N TYR A 251 18.11 -4.42 -1.31
CA TYR A 251 19.04 -5.18 -0.49
C TYR A 251 18.62 -6.66 -0.42
N PHE A 252 19.41 -7.52 -1.06
CA PHE A 252 19.54 -8.89 -0.59
C PHE A 252 20.32 -8.86 0.73
N PHE A 253 19.83 -9.56 1.75
CA PHE A 253 20.44 -9.53 3.09
C PHE A 253 21.85 -10.15 3.11
N LYS A 254 22.86 -9.33 2.79
CA LYS A 254 23.94 -9.15 3.74
C LYS A 254 23.31 -8.47 4.96
N GLU A 255 23.01 -9.25 6.00
CA GLU A 255 22.96 -8.68 7.36
C GLU A 255 24.34 -8.09 7.68
N LYS A 256 24.47 -7.41 8.83
CA LYS A 256 25.78 -6.93 9.30
C LYS A 256 26.62 -8.09 9.83
N VAL A 257 27.04 -8.97 8.90
CA VAL A 257 28.18 -9.88 9.08
C VAL A 257 29.33 -8.99 9.58
N SER A 258 29.85 -9.27 10.78
CA SER A 258 31.05 -8.57 11.23
C SER A 258 32.21 -8.90 10.28
N PRO A 259 33.26 -8.08 10.17
CA PRO A 259 34.44 -8.45 9.38
C PRO A 259 34.96 -9.85 9.74
N GLU A 260 34.87 -10.20 11.04
CA GLU A 260 35.26 -11.48 11.64
C GLU A 260 34.40 -12.69 11.19
N GLU A 261 33.13 -12.49 10.84
CA GLU A 261 32.27 -13.54 10.28
C GLU A 261 32.34 -13.61 8.73
N SER A 262 32.99 -12.64 8.08
CA SER A 262 33.09 -12.59 6.62
C SER A 262 34.22 -13.45 6.04
N GLU A 263 35.15 -13.92 6.87
CA GLU A 263 36.27 -14.80 6.48
C GLU A 263 35.84 -16.25 6.15
N GLY A 264 34.55 -16.59 6.29
CA GLY A 264 34.02 -17.95 6.14
C GLY A 264 33.26 -18.28 4.85
N PHE A 265 32.98 -17.31 3.97
CA PHE A 265 32.21 -17.52 2.74
C PHE A 265 33.09 -17.48 1.49
N THR A 266 32.85 -18.40 0.55
CA THR A 266 33.52 -18.41 -0.76
C THR A 266 32.88 -17.40 -1.72
N GLU A 267 33.66 -16.88 -2.67
CA GLU A 267 33.16 -15.95 -3.70
C GLU A 267 31.95 -16.54 -4.44
N SER A 268 32.01 -17.83 -4.80
CA SER A 268 30.93 -18.57 -5.45
C SER A 268 29.61 -18.62 -4.67
N GLU A 269 29.65 -18.70 -3.33
CA GLU A 269 28.42 -18.65 -2.52
C GLU A 269 27.79 -17.24 -2.53
N SER A 270 28.61 -16.20 -2.72
CA SER A 270 28.14 -14.81 -2.84
C SER A 270 27.59 -14.49 -4.23
N GLU A 271 28.09 -15.16 -5.27
CA GLU A 271 27.58 -15.11 -6.65
C GLU A 271 26.24 -15.82 -6.76
N GLU A 272 26.14 -17.07 -6.27
CA GLU A 272 24.91 -17.88 -6.30
C GLU A 272 23.76 -17.15 -5.58
N ILE A 273 24.02 -16.53 -4.42
CA ILE A 273 23.05 -15.69 -3.70
C ILE A 273 22.61 -14.45 -4.52
N GLY A 274 23.49 -13.91 -5.37
CA GLY A 274 23.21 -12.78 -6.25
C GLY A 274 22.30 -13.14 -7.44
N GLU A 275 22.62 -14.22 -8.16
CA GLU A 275 21.81 -14.72 -9.28
C GLU A 275 20.42 -15.16 -8.81
N ILE A 276 20.36 -15.96 -7.73
CA ILE A 276 19.13 -16.29 -7.02
C ILE A 276 18.36 -15.03 -6.66
N GLY A 277 19.05 -14.01 -6.13
CA GLY A 277 18.44 -12.73 -5.77
C GLY A 277 17.76 -12.05 -6.97
N ALA A 278 18.45 -11.93 -8.10
CA ALA A 278 17.92 -11.31 -9.31
C ALA A 278 16.67 -12.04 -9.83
N PHE A 279 16.69 -13.38 -9.87
CA PHE A 279 15.54 -14.22 -10.23
C PHE A 279 14.37 -14.08 -9.25
N LEU A 280 14.65 -14.13 -7.94
CA LEU A 280 13.65 -13.89 -6.90
C LEU A 280 12.98 -12.51 -7.04
N PHE A 281 13.75 -11.49 -7.42
CA PHE A 281 13.22 -10.17 -7.70
C PHE A 281 12.36 -10.12 -8.98
N SER A 282 12.80 -10.76 -10.07
CA SER A 282 12.07 -10.74 -11.35
C SER A 282 10.72 -11.45 -11.30
N GLU A 283 10.64 -12.58 -10.58
CA GLU A 283 9.44 -13.43 -10.58
C GLU A 283 8.43 -13.06 -9.49
N PHE A 284 8.84 -12.46 -8.37
CA PHE A 284 7.96 -12.25 -7.22
C PHE A 284 7.86 -10.79 -6.75
N VAL A 285 8.98 -10.07 -6.68
CA VAL A 285 8.98 -8.66 -6.24
C VAL A 285 8.43 -7.76 -7.35
N LYS A 286 8.95 -7.92 -8.57
CA LYS A 286 8.56 -7.13 -9.75
C LYS A 286 7.05 -7.22 -10.05
N PRO A 287 6.38 -8.39 -10.10
CA PRO A 287 4.94 -8.44 -10.35
C PRO A 287 4.11 -7.79 -9.25
N LYS A 288 4.52 -7.90 -7.98
CA LYS A 288 3.88 -7.19 -6.86
C LYS A 288 4.01 -5.66 -7.03
N LEU A 289 5.21 -5.17 -7.32
CA LEU A 289 5.43 -3.73 -7.51
C LEU A 289 4.69 -3.19 -8.75
N LEU A 290 4.64 -3.94 -9.85
CA LEU A 290 3.86 -3.58 -11.04
C LEU A 290 2.34 -3.60 -10.80
N PHE A 291 1.83 -4.54 -10.01
CA PHE A 291 0.44 -4.53 -9.55
C PHE A 291 0.14 -3.28 -8.71
N LEU A 292 1.04 -2.94 -7.77
CA LEU A 292 0.91 -1.73 -6.95
C LEU A 292 0.98 -0.44 -7.79
N ASP A 293 1.85 -0.36 -8.79
CA ASP A 293 1.89 0.77 -9.73
C ASP A 293 0.58 0.90 -10.52
N ALA A 294 0.07 -0.22 -11.06
CA ALA A 294 -1.13 -0.23 -11.89
C ALA A 294 -2.40 0.10 -11.08
N ILE A 295 -2.57 -0.48 -9.89
CA ILE A 295 -3.74 -0.19 -9.04
C ILE A 295 -3.66 1.23 -8.44
N SER A 296 -2.46 1.76 -8.21
CA SER A 296 -2.28 3.16 -7.82
C SER A 296 -2.63 4.12 -8.95
N TYR A 297 -2.33 3.80 -10.21
CA TYR A 297 -2.79 4.59 -11.37
C TYR A 297 -4.32 4.59 -11.48
N LEU A 298 -4.96 3.43 -11.33
CA LEU A 298 -6.43 3.32 -11.30
C LEU A 298 -7.04 4.13 -10.15
N GLN A 299 -6.44 4.11 -8.96
CA GLN A 299 -6.86 4.97 -7.85
C GLN A 299 -6.56 6.47 -8.12
N SER A 300 -5.57 6.80 -8.95
CA SER A 300 -5.24 8.18 -9.33
C SER A 300 -6.22 8.76 -10.34
N SER A 301 -6.77 7.94 -11.25
CA SER A 301 -7.62 8.41 -12.35
C SER A 301 -8.98 8.97 -11.93
N PHE A 302 -9.44 8.75 -10.70
CA PHE A 302 -10.68 9.35 -10.19
C PHE A 302 -10.63 10.88 -10.09
N THR A 303 -9.44 11.43 -9.84
CA THR A 303 -9.23 12.83 -9.43
C THR A 303 -8.05 13.49 -10.16
N PHE A 304 -7.51 12.84 -11.19
CA PHE A 304 -6.25 13.19 -11.86
C PHE A 304 -5.11 13.44 -10.86
N SER A 305 -5.01 12.54 -9.89
CA SER A 305 -4.10 12.68 -8.76
C SER A 305 -2.65 12.35 -9.11
N PRO A 306 -1.67 12.99 -8.43
CA PRO A 306 -0.30 12.53 -8.43
C PRO A 306 -0.17 11.19 -7.70
N PHE A 307 0.75 10.35 -8.17
CA PHE A 307 1.13 9.07 -7.58
C PHE A 307 2.59 9.09 -7.11
N MET A 308 2.85 8.62 -5.90
CA MET A 308 4.20 8.42 -5.37
C MET A 308 4.32 7.00 -4.79
N ARG A 309 5.22 6.19 -5.36
CA ARG A 309 5.67 4.94 -4.75
C ARG A 309 6.90 5.19 -3.88
N PHE A 310 6.84 4.76 -2.63
CA PHE A 310 7.94 4.78 -1.67
C PHE A 310 8.74 3.47 -1.70
N PRO A 311 9.94 3.41 -1.11
CA PRO A 311 10.73 2.18 -0.99
C PRO A 311 9.96 1.02 -0.36
N MET A 312 10.17 -0.19 -0.89
CA MET A 312 9.65 -1.41 -0.29
C MET A 312 10.38 -1.76 1.01
N ILE A 313 9.64 -2.07 2.07
CA ILE A 313 10.18 -2.41 3.41
C ILE A 313 9.49 -3.64 4.00
N GLY A 314 10.02 -4.23 5.07
CA GLY A 314 9.51 -5.47 5.65
C GLY A 314 10.02 -5.74 7.07
N LYS A 315 11.01 -6.63 7.19
CA LYS A 315 11.60 -7.13 8.44
C LYS A 315 12.07 -6.04 9.41
N SER A 316 12.66 -4.94 8.92
CA SER A 316 13.19 -3.86 9.77
C SER A 316 12.08 -3.14 10.54
N ILE A 317 11.05 -2.67 9.83
CA ILE A 317 9.90 -1.96 10.38
C ILE A 317 8.92 -2.92 11.08
N TYR A 318 8.74 -4.15 10.60
CA TYR A 318 7.84 -5.13 11.24
C TYR A 318 8.28 -5.51 12.65
N ARG A 319 9.59 -5.56 12.92
CA ARG A 319 10.12 -5.81 14.27
C ARG A 319 9.63 -4.77 15.29
N GLU A 320 9.58 -3.51 14.88
CA GLU A 320 9.10 -2.40 15.72
C GLU A 320 7.59 -2.51 16.00
N LEU A 321 6.81 -2.98 15.03
CA LEU A 321 5.37 -3.21 15.18
C LEU A 321 5.02 -4.28 16.24
N SER A 322 5.96 -5.15 16.61
CA SER A 322 5.74 -6.18 17.64
C SER A 322 5.38 -5.62 19.03
N ILE A 323 5.76 -4.37 19.31
CA ILE A 323 5.38 -3.64 20.53
C ILE A 323 3.86 -3.43 20.61
N PHE A 324 3.18 -3.38 19.46
CA PHE A 324 1.73 -3.21 19.34
C PHE A 324 0.96 -4.53 19.27
N ASN A 325 1.61 -5.68 19.48
CA ASN A 325 0.94 -6.98 19.48
C ASN A 325 -0.12 -7.05 20.62
N PRO A 326 -1.42 -7.20 20.29
CA PRO A 326 -2.51 -7.20 21.27
C PRO A 326 -2.58 -8.44 22.17
N ILE A 327 -1.93 -9.57 21.81
CA ILE A 327 -1.85 -10.75 22.68
C ILE A 327 -0.91 -10.48 23.86
N ASN A 328 0.25 -9.88 23.58
CA ASN A 328 1.38 -9.82 24.51
C ASN A 328 1.38 -8.60 25.42
N ASN A 329 0.46 -7.64 25.21
CA ASN A 329 0.47 -6.35 25.87
C ASN A 329 -0.92 -5.99 26.43
N ASN A 330 -0.99 -5.72 27.73
CA ASN A 330 -2.17 -5.10 28.33
C ASN A 330 -2.10 -3.58 28.10
N PHE A 331 -2.95 -3.08 27.20
CA PHE A 331 -3.00 -1.66 26.83
C PHE A 331 -3.96 -0.80 27.67
N TYR A 332 -4.81 -1.41 28.49
CA TYR A 332 -6.00 -0.81 29.12
C TYR A 332 -5.75 0.19 30.29
N THR A 333 -4.50 0.61 30.55
CA THR A 333 -4.16 1.50 31.67
C THR A 333 -3.68 2.88 31.22
N GLN A 334 -3.96 3.94 31.98
CA GLN A 334 -3.43 5.30 31.74
C GLN A 334 -1.90 5.33 31.57
N LYS A 335 -1.17 4.47 32.29
CA LYS A 335 0.30 4.37 32.20
C LYS A 335 0.77 3.64 30.93
N SER A 336 -0.02 2.71 30.41
CA SER A 336 0.24 2.11 29.09
C SER A 336 -0.13 3.07 27.96
N LEU A 337 -1.23 3.83 28.04
CA LEU A 337 -1.64 4.79 27.00
C LEU A 337 -0.57 5.86 26.70
N ASN A 338 0.02 6.49 27.73
CA ASN A 338 1.12 7.44 27.53
C ASN A 338 2.41 6.78 27.00
N LYS A 339 2.62 5.48 27.25
CA LYS A 339 3.75 4.71 26.69
C LYS A 339 3.50 4.36 25.23
N ILE A 340 2.31 3.85 24.89
CA ILE A 340 1.85 3.54 23.53
C ILE A 340 2.00 4.76 22.64
N SER A 341 1.51 5.92 23.07
CA SER A 341 1.60 7.18 22.32
C SER A 341 3.05 7.54 21.95
N LYS A 342 3.98 7.39 22.90
CA LYS A 342 5.42 7.62 22.65
C LYS A 342 6.04 6.54 21.75
N SER A 343 5.62 5.28 21.87
CA SER A 343 6.00 4.21 20.93
C SER A 343 5.48 4.44 19.52
N ILE A 344 4.27 5.00 19.34
CA ILE A 344 3.70 5.33 18.02
C ILE A 344 4.54 6.43 17.35
N ILE A 345 4.89 7.50 18.06
CA ILE A 345 5.78 8.55 17.55
C ILE A 345 7.15 7.97 17.16
N ALA A 346 7.78 7.20 18.03
CA ALA A 346 9.09 6.58 17.75
C ALA A 346 9.04 5.56 16.59
N PHE A 347 7.91 4.86 16.41
CA PHE A 347 7.67 4.04 15.23
C PHE A 347 7.57 4.90 13.96
N GLY A 348 6.78 5.97 14.00
CA GLY A 348 6.58 6.87 12.87
C GLY A 348 7.84 7.63 12.44
N GLU A 349 8.72 7.95 13.39
CA GLU A 349 10.08 8.48 13.15
C GLU A 349 10.95 7.45 12.40
N LYS A 350 10.97 6.18 12.85
CA LYS A 350 11.67 5.09 12.15
C LYS A 350 11.09 4.81 10.76
N LEU A 351 9.77 4.79 10.62
CA LEU A 351 9.11 4.59 9.33
C LEU A 351 9.50 5.71 8.35
N SER A 352 9.44 6.97 8.79
CA SER A 352 9.91 8.09 7.97
C SER A 352 11.39 7.92 7.59
N SER A 353 12.28 7.54 8.52
CA SER A 353 13.72 7.46 8.24
C SER A 353 14.13 6.31 7.30
N HIS A 354 13.26 5.35 7.03
CA HIS A 354 13.49 4.25 6.08
C HIS A 354 12.81 4.46 4.72
N THR A 355 11.84 5.38 4.62
CA THR A 355 11.00 5.56 3.42
C THR A 355 11.02 6.95 2.81
N ILE A 356 11.31 8.00 3.58
CA ILE A 356 11.22 9.40 3.14
C ILE A 356 12.52 10.15 3.45
N ASP A 357 13.06 10.84 2.45
CA ASP A 357 14.23 11.71 2.56
C ASP A 357 13.85 13.14 3.01
N ASN A 358 14.82 14.05 3.14
CA ASN A 358 14.58 15.43 3.53
C ASN A 358 13.75 16.22 2.50
N GLU A 359 13.99 16.06 1.20
CA GLU A 359 13.33 16.81 0.12
C GLU A 359 11.85 16.43 0.02
N THR A 360 11.55 15.13 -0.06
CA THR A 360 10.17 14.62 -0.08
C THR A 360 9.43 14.98 1.22
N LYS A 361 10.13 14.98 2.36
CA LYS A 361 9.58 15.37 3.67
C LYS A 361 9.25 16.86 3.74
N GLU A 362 10.09 17.75 3.21
CA GLU A 362 9.75 19.19 3.14
C GLU A 362 8.61 19.47 2.16
N TYR A 363 8.55 18.77 1.02
CA TYR A 363 7.39 18.81 0.13
C TYR A 363 6.10 18.40 0.88
N LEU A 364 6.08 17.21 1.48
CA LEU A 364 4.95 16.72 2.27
C LEU A 364 4.62 17.62 3.48
N LYS A 365 5.60 18.32 4.07
CA LYS A 365 5.29 19.26 5.17
C LYS A 365 4.44 20.44 4.70
N ASN A 366 4.69 20.94 3.49
CA ASN A 366 4.08 22.16 2.96
C ASN A 366 2.87 21.89 2.04
N ARG A 367 2.64 20.63 1.65
CA ARG A 367 1.56 20.22 0.76
C ARG A 367 0.18 20.25 1.43
N ASN A 368 -0.56 21.34 1.26
CA ASN A 368 -1.98 21.41 1.65
C ASN A 368 -2.87 20.53 0.75
N GLY A 369 -2.91 19.23 1.01
CA GLY A 369 -3.77 18.28 0.30
C GLY A 369 -3.97 16.98 1.06
N GLN A 370 -4.95 16.17 0.65
CA GLN A 370 -5.24 14.88 1.29
C GLN A 370 -4.26 13.79 0.83
N ILE A 371 -4.21 12.65 1.54
CA ILE A 371 -3.35 11.51 1.19
C ILE A 371 -4.17 10.21 1.24
N LEU A 372 -4.11 9.43 0.15
CA LEU A 372 -4.48 8.01 0.13
C LEU A 372 -3.21 7.17 0.20
N ALA A 373 -3.00 6.47 1.32
CA ALA A 373 -1.98 5.45 1.41
C ALA A 373 -2.43 4.14 0.76
N ILE A 374 -1.55 3.46 0.02
CA ILE A 374 -1.72 2.06 -0.38
C ILE A 374 -0.62 1.27 0.35
N SER A 375 -0.97 0.68 1.49
CA SER A 375 -0.05 -0.06 2.36
C SER A 375 -0.77 -0.78 3.51
N ASP A 376 -0.22 -1.91 3.94
CA ASP A 376 -0.60 -2.57 5.19
C ASP A 376 -0.16 -1.77 6.43
N LEU A 377 0.91 -0.98 6.31
CA LEU A 377 1.52 -0.20 7.40
C LEU A 377 0.61 0.95 7.87
N PRO A 378 0.68 1.35 9.15
CA PRO A 378 -0.04 2.51 9.66
C PRO A 378 0.64 3.81 9.24
N ILE A 379 0.44 4.23 7.99
CA ILE A 379 0.98 5.48 7.43
C ILE A 379 0.43 6.71 8.18
N GLU A 380 -0.73 6.58 8.81
CA GLU A 380 -1.33 7.52 9.75
C GLU A 380 -0.39 7.90 10.92
N TRP A 381 0.54 7.00 11.28
CA TRP A 381 1.54 7.17 12.34
C TRP A 381 2.86 7.77 11.87
N LEU A 382 3.14 7.78 10.56
CA LEU A 382 4.38 8.34 9.99
C LEU A 382 4.57 9.78 10.48
N THR A 383 5.78 10.16 10.92
CA THR A 383 5.99 11.52 11.46
C THR A 383 6.74 12.43 10.50
N LEU A 384 6.22 13.65 10.35
CA LEU A 384 6.92 14.77 9.72
C LEU A 384 7.39 15.70 10.84
N ASP A 385 8.69 15.63 11.18
CA ASP A 385 9.31 16.30 12.34
C ASP A 385 8.60 15.99 13.68
N GLN A 386 8.47 14.69 13.96
CA GLN A 386 7.83 14.15 15.18
C GLN A 386 6.33 14.50 15.32
N VAL A 387 5.70 15.07 14.29
CA VAL A 387 4.25 15.31 14.21
C VAL A 387 3.61 14.22 13.34
N PRO A 388 2.59 13.48 13.81
CA PRO A 388 1.90 12.46 13.01
C PRO A 388 1.30 13.01 11.72
N LEU A 389 1.39 12.23 10.64
CA LEU A 389 0.82 12.58 9.34
C LEU A 389 -0.69 12.82 9.46
N SER A 390 -1.40 11.94 10.17
CA SER A 390 -2.84 12.05 10.50
C SER A 390 -3.24 13.29 11.31
N PHE A 391 -2.28 13.99 11.94
CA PHE A 391 -2.56 15.26 12.64
C PHE A 391 -2.41 16.48 11.72
N THR A 392 -1.67 16.38 10.63
CA THR A 392 -1.44 17.50 9.69
C THR A 392 -2.28 17.37 8.44
N HIS A 393 -2.33 16.18 7.86
CA HIS A 393 -3.06 15.85 6.65
C HIS A 393 -4.37 15.13 6.99
N ASP A 394 -5.28 15.08 6.02
CA ASP A 394 -6.37 14.10 6.03
C ASP A 394 -5.83 12.83 5.36
N VAL A 395 -5.85 11.70 6.08
CA VAL A 395 -5.21 10.44 5.63
C VAL A 395 -6.24 9.31 5.60
N CYS A 396 -6.38 8.68 4.45
CA CYS A 396 -7.07 7.41 4.28
C CYS A 396 -6.10 6.35 3.76
N ARG A 397 -6.51 5.08 3.80
CA ARG A 397 -5.63 3.97 3.39
C ARG A 397 -6.40 2.84 2.73
N ILE A 398 -5.74 2.09 1.84
CA ILE A 398 -6.20 0.77 1.41
C ILE A 398 -5.05 -0.21 1.67
N PRO A 399 -5.30 -1.42 2.22
CA PRO A 399 -4.25 -2.43 2.39
C PRO A 399 -3.67 -2.88 1.05
N GLU A 400 -2.48 -3.47 1.09
CA GLU A 400 -1.90 -4.13 -0.09
C GLU A 400 -2.04 -5.66 -0.02
N THR A 401 -1.99 -6.23 1.19
CA THR A 401 -2.32 -7.63 1.40
C THR A 401 -3.83 -7.81 1.25
N ASN A 402 -4.23 -8.98 0.74
CA ASN A 402 -5.56 -9.24 0.19
C ASN A 402 -5.87 -8.35 -1.04
N TYR A 403 -5.24 -8.69 -2.17
CA TYR A 403 -5.44 -8.02 -3.47
C TYR A 403 -6.91 -7.90 -3.91
N GLN A 404 -7.82 -8.73 -3.38
CA GLN A 404 -9.26 -8.59 -3.66
C GLN A 404 -9.86 -7.33 -3.02
N GLY A 405 -9.44 -6.96 -1.79
CA GLY A 405 -9.95 -5.79 -1.08
C GLY A 405 -9.74 -4.49 -1.86
N ILE A 406 -8.52 -4.25 -2.34
CA ILE A 406 -8.17 -3.05 -3.12
C ILE A 406 -8.84 -3.02 -4.51
N VAL A 407 -8.96 -4.18 -5.19
CA VAL A 407 -9.64 -4.28 -6.48
C VAL A 407 -11.17 -4.12 -6.33
N ASN A 408 -11.76 -4.64 -5.26
CA ASN A 408 -13.17 -4.45 -4.93
C ASN A 408 -13.47 -2.98 -4.60
N ASN A 409 -12.61 -2.33 -3.80
CA ASN A 409 -12.77 -0.92 -3.45
C ASN A 409 -12.68 0.00 -4.69
N TYR A 410 -11.71 -0.24 -5.60
CA TYR A 410 -11.69 0.43 -6.90
C TYR A 410 -12.98 0.14 -7.71
N SER A 411 -13.38 -1.13 -7.77
CA SER A 411 -14.55 -1.60 -8.53
C SER A 411 -15.90 -1.04 -8.04
N ALA A 412 -16.00 -0.64 -6.77
CA ALA A 412 -17.17 0.02 -6.21
C ALA A 412 -17.18 1.52 -6.60
N ASN A 413 -16.11 2.25 -6.30
CA ASN A 413 -16.00 3.68 -6.58
C ASN A 413 -16.05 3.99 -8.10
N ASN A 414 -15.54 3.11 -8.96
CA ASN A 414 -15.63 3.24 -10.42
C ASN A 414 -17.02 2.90 -11.01
N ARG A 415 -18.00 2.53 -10.18
CA ARG A 415 -19.40 2.33 -10.58
C ARG A 415 -20.36 3.29 -9.90
N PHE A 416 -20.03 3.76 -8.70
CA PHE A 416 -20.91 4.58 -7.87
C PHE A 416 -20.14 5.77 -7.31
N SER A 417 -20.50 6.97 -7.79
CA SER A 417 -20.23 8.20 -7.04
C SER A 417 -21.29 8.33 -5.94
N TYR A 418 -20.86 8.71 -4.74
CA TYR A 418 -21.74 8.76 -3.56
C TYR A 418 -21.64 10.12 -2.88
N SER A 419 -22.78 10.81 -2.81
CA SER A 419 -22.98 12.07 -2.10
C SER A 419 -23.87 11.80 -0.89
N LEU A 420 -23.57 12.40 0.27
CA LEU A 420 -24.49 12.33 1.40
C LEU A 420 -25.79 13.07 1.07
N ASN A 421 -26.93 12.46 1.41
CA ASN A 421 -28.25 13.08 1.32
C ASN A 421 -28.61 13.78 2.64
N HIS A 422 -29.51 14.76 2.60
CA HIS A 422 -29.93 15.50 3.80
C HIS A 422 -30.62 14.63 4.87
N ASP A 423 -31.07 13.42 4.52
CA ASP A 423 -31.67 12.44 5.44
C ASP A 423 -30.66 11.42 6.02
N VAL A 424 -29.35 11.55 5.75
CA VAL A 424 -28.31 10.57 6.14
C VAL A 424 -28.32 10.20 7.64
N LEU A 425 -28.73 11.11 8.52
CA LEU A 425 -28.91 10.81 9.94
C LEU A 425 -30.08 9.85 10.18
N LYS A 426 -31.22 10.03 9.51
CA LYS A 426 -32.38 9.12 9.57
C LYS A 426 -32.04 7.77 8.93
N LYS A 427 -31.14 7.78 7.94
CA LYS A 427 -30.50 6.60 7.35
C LYS A 427 -29.22 6.14 8.07
N THR A 428 -28.97 6.58 9.30
CA THR A 428 -27.89 6.03 10.15
C THR A 428 -28.45 4.93 11.05
N LEU A 429 -27.75 3.80 11.13
CA LEU A 429 -28.05 2.68 12.01
C LEU A 429 -26.88 2.39 12.96
N ILE A 430 -27.16 2.34 14.26
CA ILE A 430 -26.20 1.96 15.30
C ILE A 430 -26.55 0.58 15.89
N ILE A 431 -25.64 -0.39 15.76
CA ILE A 431 -25.74 -1.74 16.30
C ILE A 431 -25.09 -1.77 17.68
N LEU A 432 -25.89 -2.17 18.68
CA LEU A 432 -25.48 -2.31 20.08
C LEU A 432 -25.51 -3.80 20.45
N SER A 433 -24.39 -4.40 20.82
CA SER A 433 -24.29 -5.86 21.00
C SER A 433 -23.25 -6.36 22.03
N ALA A 434 -22.97 -5.57 23.08
CA ALA A 434 -22.25 -6.05 24.27
C ALA A 434 -23.09 -7.05 25.09
N ASP A 435 -22.44 -7.88 25.93
CA ASP A 435 -23.15 -8.88 26.76
C ASP A 435 -23.36 -8.36 28.19
N GLU A 436 -24.53 -7.76 28.39
CA GLU A 436 -25.02 -7.25 29.68
C GLU A 436 -25.09 -8.31 30.80
N GLN A 437 -24.94 -9.61 30.50
CA GLN A 437 -24.91 -10.67 31.52
C GLN A 437 -23.50 -10.91 32.10
N THR A 438 -22.45 -10.33 31.52
CA THR A 438 -21.10 -10.39 32.08
C THR A 438 -20.77 -9.14 32.91
N ASN A 439 -20.16 -9.33 34.09
CA ASN A 439 -19.80 -8.24 35.01
C ASN A 439 -18.76 -7.23 34.46
N ASN A 440 -18.27 -7.42 33.23
CA ASN A 440 -17.27 -6.56 32.60
C ASN A 440 -17.91 -5.46 31.72
N ASP A 441 -19.15 -5.63 31.26
CA ASP A 441 -19.75 -4.79 30.20
C ASP A 441 -20.55 -3.58 30.75
N HIS A 442 -20.46 -3.29 32.05
CA HIS A 442 -21.17 -2.17 32.69
C HIS A 442 -20.83 -0.77 32.10
N GLU A 443 -19.69 -0.59 31.44
CA GLU A 443 -19.39 0.66 30.72
C GLU A 443 -20.28 0.87 29.48
N PHE A 444 -20.75 -0.21 28.84
CA PHE A 444 -21.73 -0.11 27.76
C PHE A 444 -23.10 0.35 28.26
N THR A 445 -23.51 0.03 29.49
CA THR A 445 -24.82 0.46 30.02
C THR A 445 -24.97 2.00 30.05
N ALA A 446 -23.91 2.73 30.44
CA ALA A 446 -23.90 4.18 30.42
C ALA A 446 -23.88 4.74 28.98
N SER A 447 -23.14 4.07 28.10
CA SER A 447 -22.94 4.45 26.70
C SER A 447 -24.21 4.24 25.87
N TYR A 448 -24.89 3.10 26.03
CA TYR A 448 -26.17 2.79 25.38
C TYR A 448 -27.30 3.71 25.84
N LYS A 449 -27.25 4.21 27.09
CA LYS A 449 -28.15 5.30 27.51
C LYS A 449 -27.87 6.59 26.72
N LEU A 450 -26.61 6.98 26.58
CA LEU A 450 -26.21 8.17 25.82
C LEU A 450 -26.71 8.08 24.36
N VAL A 451 -26.53 6.93 23.71
CA VAL A 451 -27.03 6.64 22.36
C VAL A 451 -28.56 6.78 22.27
N LYS A 452 -29.30 6.26 23.25
CA LYS A 452 -30.77 6.34 23.29
C LYS A 452 -31.30 7.74 23.59
N ASP A 453 -30.53 8.58 24.27
CA ASP A 453 -30.92 9.96 24.55
C ASP A 453 -30.60 10.88 23.34
N TYR A 454 -29.44 10.73 22.69
CA TYR A 454 -29.10 11.50 21.48
C TYR A 454 -29.92 11.12 20.25
N SER A 455 -30.43 9.89 20.13
CA SER A 455 -31.26 9.48 18.99
C SER A 455 -32.55 10.31 18.84
N LYS A 456 -33.03 10.89 19.95
CA LYS A 456 -34.21 11.77 19.99
C LYS A 456 -33.94 13.14 19.36
N GLU A 457 -32.70 13.59 19.41
CA GLU A 457 -32.28 14.90 18.88
C GLU A 457 -31.72 14.77 17.45
N LEU A 458 -31.02 13.68 17.17
CA LEU A 458 -30.32 13.45 15.90
C LEU A 458 -31.08 12.53 14.93
N GLU A 459 -32.24 12.01 15.32
CA GLU A 459 -33.18 11.21 14.52
C GLU A 459 -32.63 9.90 13.90
N TYR A 460 -31.47 9.41 14.34
CA TYR A 460 -30.90 8.14 13.88
C TYR A 460 -31.57 6.90 14.49
N HIS A 461 -31.42 5.76 13.81
CA HIS A 461 -31.85 4.46 14.31
C HIS A 461 -30.76 3.76 15.13
N PHE A 462 -31.17 3.02 16.14
CA PHE A 462 -30.32 2.05 16.83
C PHE A 462 -31.08 0.74 17.05
N ARG A 463 -30.35 -0.37 17.20
CA ARG A 463 -30.90 -1.70 17.50
C ARG A 463 -29.99 -2.43 18.49
N TYR A 464 -30.59 -3.10 19.46
CA TYR A 464 -29.89 -4.09 20.29
C TYR A 464 -29.93 -5.44 19.58
N CYS A 465 -28.77 -5.99 19.22
CA CYS A 465 -28.66 -7.23 18.46
C CYS A 465 -27.97 -8.30 19.30
N LYS A 466 -28.58 -9.50 19.39
CA LYS A 466 -28.06 -10.62 20.19
C LYS A 466 -27.53 -11.78 19.33
N THR A 467 -27.82 -11.75 18.04
CA THR A 467 -27.35 -12.66 17.00
C THR A 467 -26.96 -11.87 15.74
N ILE A 468 -26.13 -12.46 14.89
CA ILE A 468 -25.78 -11.93 13.57
C ILE A 468 -27.04 -11.84 12.68
N LYS A 469 -28.05 -12.70 12.92
CA LYS A 469 -29.33 -12.61 12.22
C LYS A 469 -30.12 -11.36 12.60
N ASP A 470 -30.05 -10.89 13.84
CA ASP A 470 -30.64 -9.60 14.23
C ASP A 470 -29.96 -8.44 13.49
N VAL A 471 -28.63 -8.45 13.37
CA VAL A 471 -27.85 -7.44 12.63
C VAL A 471 -28.26 -7.43 11.16
N SER A 472 -28.31 -8.60 10.52
CA SER A 472 -28.77 -8.75 9.14
C SER A 472 -30.21 -8.26 8.96
N ASN A 473 -31.14 -8.59 9.88
CA ASN A 473 -32.51 -8.11 9.84
C ASN A 473 -32.59 -6.57 9.96
N ALA A 474 -31.87 -5.98 10.90
CA ALA A 474 -31.84 -4.53 11.12
C ALA A 474 -31.30 -3.74 9.92
N ILE A 475 -30.28 -4.27 9.24
CA ILE A 475 -29.71 -3.66 8.03
C ILE A 475 -30.71 -3.74 6.86
N ASN A 476 -31.40 -4.86 6.68
CA ASN A 476 -32.45 -5.00 5.66
C ASN A 476 -33.74 -4.21 5.99
N GLU A 477 -33.98 -3.88 7.26
CA GLU A 477 -35.11 -3.05 7.72
C GLU A 477 -34.87 -1.56 7.44
N ILE A 478 -33.65 -1.07 7.70
CA ILE A 478 -33.31 0.36 7.65
C ILE A 478 -32.66 0.78 6.32
N GLU A 479 -31.96 -0.13 5.65
CA GLU A 479 -31.06 0.12 4.49
C GLU A 479 -30.14 1.34 4.75
N PRO A 480 -29.19 1.22 5.70
CA PRO A 480 -28.43 2.35 6.22
C PRO A 480 -27.38 2.91 5.25
N TYR A 481 -27.25 4.24 5.29
CA TYR A 481 -26.20 5.03 4.63
C TYR A 481 -24.92 5.08 5.47
N ILE A 482 -25.07 5.09 6.80
CA ILE A 482 -24.00 4.96 7.79
C ILE A 482 -24.36 3.82 8.74
N LEU A 483 -23.50 2.80 8.82
CA LEU A 483 -23.63 1.67 9.74
C LEU A 483 -22.54 1.77 10.82
N ILE A 484 -22.95 1.94 12.07
CA ILE A 484 -22.06 2.04 13.23
C ILE A 484 -22.19 0.77 14.07
N PHE A 485 -21.08 0.13 14.42
CA PHE A 485 -21.02 -0.93 15.43
C PHE A 485 -20.44 -0.36 16.73
N ASP A 486 -21.14 -0.51 17.85
CA ASP A 486 -20.68 -0.14 19.20
C ASP A 486 -20.74 -1.36 20.14
N CYS A 487 -19.69 -2.17 20.04
CA CYS A 487 -19.54 -3.47 20.68
C CYS A 487 -18.06 -3.82 20.85
N HIS A 488 -17.76 -4.94 21.51
CA HIS A 488 -16.40 -5.47 21.53
C HIS A 488 -15.95 -5.88 20.12
N GLY A 489 -14.70 -5.52 19.79
CA GLY A 489 -13.96 -6.05 18.65
C GLY A 489 -12.74 -6.81 19.17
N ASN A 490 -12.39 -7.91 18.52
CA ASN A 490 -11.32 -8.80 18.96
C ASN A 490 -10.70 -9.55 17.76
N ILE A 491 -9.74 -10.41 18.05
CA ILE A 491 -8.92 -11.14 17.09
C ILE A 491 -8.95 -12.63 17.36
N ASP A 492 -8.76 -13.44 16.33
CA ASP A 492 -8.61 -14.88 16.46
C ASP A 492 -7.23 -15.33 15.96
N SER A 493 -6.33 -15.61 16.90
CA SER A 493 -4.94 -16.01 16.65
C SER A 493 -4.77 -17.45 16.14
N THR A 494 -5.86 -18.16 15.84
CA THR A 494 -5.82 -19.46 15.14
C THR A 494 -6.06 -19.32 13.63
N THR A 495 -6.63 -18.19 13.21
CA THR A 495 -6.99 -17.88 11.81
C THR A 495 -6.37 -16.57 11.29
N ASP A 496 -5.72 -15.82 12.18
CA ASP A 496 -5.14 -14.50 11.95
C ASP A 496 -6.15 -13.50 11.35
N THR A 497 -7.38 -13.56 11.89
CA THR A 497 -8.55 -12.72 11.55
C THR A 497 -8.91 -11.72 12.67
N SER A 498 -9.62 -10.64 12.32
CA SER A 498 -10.41 -9.84 13.28
C SER A 498 -11.91 -10.14 13.19
N TYR A 499 -12.64 -9.99 14.31
CA TYR A 499 -14.07 -10.23 14.42
C TYR A 499 -14.75 -9.24 15.39
N LEU A 500 -16.07 -9.07 15.26
CA LEU A 500 -16.91 -8.33 16.23
C LEU A 500 -17.71 -9.29 17.10
N SER A 501 -17.86 -8.99 18.39
CA SER A 501 -18.75 -9.75 19.28
C SER A 501 -20.19 -9.24 19.15
N ILE A 502 -21.05 -10.07 18.56
CA ILE A 502 -22.49 -9.84 18.55
C ILE A 502 -23.08 -10.66 19.70
N ASN A 503 -23.02 -10.09 20.91
CA ASN A 503 -23.29 -10.77 22.17
C ASN A 503 -22.40 -12.04 22.30
N GLN A 504 -22.95 -13.23 22.08
CA GLN A 504 -22.24 -14.52 22.16
C GLN A 504 -21.79 -15.07 20.79
N GLU A 505 -22.15 -14.41 19.68
CA GLU A 505 -21.75 -14.80 18.32
C GLU A 505 -20.54 -13.99 17.81
N LYS A 506 -19.64 -14.62 17.04
CA LYS A 506 -18.53 -13.94 16.35
C LYS A 506 -18.94 -13.52 14.94
N LEU A 507 -19.11 -12.22 14.69
CA LEU A 507 -19.24 -11.69 13.33
C LEU A 507 -17.86 -11.59 12.67
N THR A 508 -17.55 -12.56 11.82
CA THR A 508 -16.30 -12.67 11.05
C THR A 508 -16.46 -12.12 9.63
N CYS A 509 -15.36 -12.03 8.89
CA CYS A 509 -15.35 -11.68 7.46
C CYS A 509 -16.32 -12.54 6.63
N ASP A 510 -16.32 -13.87 6.82
CA ASP A 510 -17.19 -14.79 6.08
C ASP A 510 -18.68 -14.52 6.36
N GLU A 511 -19.03 -14.22 7.61
CA GLU A 511 -20.40 -13.95 8.02
C GLU A 511 -20.90 -12.57 7.54
N ILE A 512 -20.01 -11.57 7.44
CA ILE A 512 -20.32 -10.28 6.78
C ILE A 512 -20.72 -10.51 5.31
N VAL A 513 -19.92 -11.30 4.58
CA VAL A 513 -20.17 -11.60 3.15
C VAL A 513 -21.44 -12.44 2.98
N LYS A 514 -21.59 -13.50 3.78
CA LYS A 514 -22.73 -14.44 3.75
C LYS A 514 -24.08 -13.76 4.06
N TYR A 515 -24.12 -12.84 5.02
CA TYR A 515 -25.35 -12.12 5.39
C TYR A 515 -25.48 -10.73 4.74
N LYS A 516 -24.55 -10.34 3.85
CA LYS A 516 -24.53 -9.06 3.13
C LYS A 516 -24.62 -7.83 4.04
N ILE A 517 -23.87 -7.86 5.15
CA ILE A 517 -23.88 -6.82 6.18
C ILE A 517 -23.11 -5.59 5.66
N SER A 518 -23.82 -4.65 5.04
CA SER A 518 -23.23 -3.57 4.25
C SER A 518 -23.90 -2.21 4.48
N ALA A 519 -23.12 -1.14 4.26
CA ALA A 519 -23.53 0.25 4.10
C ALA A 519 -22.42 1.00 3.34
N PRO A 520 -22.70 2.10 2.62
CA PRO A 520 -21.67 2.92 1.96
C PRO A 520 -20.55 3.39 2.90
N ILE A 521 -20.92 3.76 4.13
CA ILE A 521 -20.00 4.14 5.22
C ILE A 521 -20.18 3.16 6.38
N VAL A 522 -19.10 2.52 6.80
CA VAL A 522 -19.08 1.66 8.01
C VAL A 522 -18.16 2.28 9.06
N PHE A 523 -18.60 2.32 10.31
CA PHE A 523 -17.82 2.82 11.45
C PHE A 523 -17.74 1.76 12.56
N LEU A 524 -16.54 1.28 12.86
CA LEU A 524 -16.30 0.28 13.90
C LEU A 524 -15.83 0.96 15.19
N SER A 525 -16.76 1.30 16.08
CA SER A 525 -16.48 1.78 17.45
C SER A 525 -16.13 0.59 18.36
N CYS A 526 -15.08 -0.14 17.97
CA CYS A 526 -14.73 -1.45 18.50
C CYS A 526 -13.20 -1.56 18.63
N CYS A 527 -12.70 -2.28 19.62
CA CYS A 527 -11.25 -2.53 19.79
C CYS A 527 -10.68 -3.43 18.68
N ASN A 528 -9.38 -3.30 18.39
CA ASN A 528 -8.58 -4.27 17.61
C ASN A 528 -9.21 -4.75 16.28
N THR A 529 -9.96 -3.91 15.57
CA THR A 529 -10.64 -4.34 14.33
C THR A 529 -9.71 -4.40 13.12
N SER A 530 -8.54 -3.77 13.19
CA SER A 530 -7.53 -3.71 12.13
C SER A 530 -6.09 -3.62 12.70
N PRO A 531 -5.63 -4.59 13.52
CA PRO A 531 -4.36 -4.52 14.24
C PRO A 531 -3.14 -4.49 13.29
N ASN A 532 -2.07 -3.83 13.73
CA ASN A 532 -0.87 -3.59 12.91
C ASN A 532 0.20 -4.68 12.93
N TYR A 533 0.04 -5.73 13.74
CA TYR A 533 1.03 -6.81 13.88
C TYR A 533 0.34 -8.16 14.03
N GLY A 534 0.78 -9.17 13.28
CA GLY A 534 0.31 -10.56 13.40
C GLY A 534 -0.87 -10.96 12.51
N TYR A 535 -1.72 -10.04 12.07
CA TYR A 535 -3.02 -10.37 11.44
C TYR A 535 -3.10 -9.93 9.98
N ILE A 536 -3.73 -10.77 9.16
CA ILE A 536 -3.87 -10.57 7.71
C ILE A 536 -5.32 -10.26 7.34
N ASN A 537 -6.27 -11.07 7.80
CA ASN A 537 -7.66 -11.04 7.34
C ASN A 537 -8.48 -10.06 8.19
N LYS A 538 -8.67 -8.82 7.71
CA LYS A 538 -9.27 -7.74 8.50
C LYS A 538 -10.68 -7.40 8.01
N LEU A 539 -11.55 -7.02 8.94
CA LEU A 539 -13.00 -6.81 8.69
C LEU A 539 -13.32 -5.86 7.52
N HIS A 540 -12.46 -4.86 7.24
CA HIS A 540 -12.68 -3.92 6.14
C HIS A 540 -12.70 -4.57 4.75
N ASP A 541 -11.95 -5.66 4.54
CA ASP A 541 -11.96 -6.38 3.24
C ASP A 541 -13.32 -7.00 2.95
N ALA A 542 -13.95 -7.59 3.97
CA ALA A 542 -15.27 -8.17 3.87
C ALA A 542 -16.34 -7.10 3.61
N PHE A 543 -16.24 -5.96 4.29
CA PHE A 543 -17.11 -4.80 4.04
C PHE A 543 -16.94 -4.25 2.61
N PHE A 544 -15.71 -4.16 2.07
CA PHE A 544 -15.49 -3.79 0.66
C PHE A 544 -16.06 -4.83 -0.31
N GLN A 545 -15.96 -6.13 -0.01
CA GLN A 545 -16.53 -7.20 -0.82
C GLN A 545 -18.07 -7.14 -0.88
N VAL A 546 -18.74 -6.59 0.15
CA VAL A 546 -20.20 -6.33 0.15
C VAL A 546 -20.58 -4.90 -0.23
N GLY A 547 -19.65 -4.08 -0.71
CA GLY A 547 -19.92 -2.79 -1.34
C GLY A 547 -19.78 -1.54 -0.47
N ALA A 548 -19.16 -1.62 0.71
CA ALA A 548 -18.78 -0.41 1.46
C ALA A 548 -17.73 0.40 0.67
N LEU A 549 -17.83 1.74 0.73
CA LEU A 549 -16.89 2.66 0.08
C LEU A 549 -15.75 3.07 1.04
N THR A 550 -16.08 3.19 2.33
CA THR A 550 -15.13 3.44 3.41
C THR A 550 -15.50 2.69 4.69
N VAL A 551 -14.48 2.29 5.45
CA VAL A 551 -14.60 1.60 6.74
C VAL A 551 -13.65 2.25 7.74
N THR A 552 -14.16 2.86 8.81
CA THR A 552 -13.31 3.28 9.94
C THR A 552 -13.07 2.08 10.85
N GLY A 553 -11.79 1.78 11.11
CA GLY A 553 -11.35 0.70 11.99
C GLY A 553 -10.34 1.19 13.04
N THR A 554 -9.83 0.24 13.82
CA THR A 554 -8.97 0.50 14.98
C THR A 554 -7.73 -0.39 15.01
N PHE A 555 -6.58 0.23 15.28
CA PHE A 555 -5.28 -0.43 15.41
C PHE A 555 -5.06 -1.11 16.76
N LEU A 556 -5.69 -0.56 17.80
CA LEU A 556 -5.46 -0.84 19.22
C LEU A 556 -6.80 -0.78 19.98
N PRO A 557 -6.84 -1.16 21.28
CA PRO A 557 -8.04 -1.00 22.09
C PRO A 557 -8.34 0.46 22.41
N ILE A 558 -9.60 0.86 22.22
CA ILE A 558 -10.13 2.21 22.51
C ILE A 558 -10.97 2.21 23.79
N SER A 559 -11.23 3.37 24.39
CA SER A 559 -12.16 3.47 25.52
C SER A 559 -13.60 3.46 25.03
N ILE A 560 -14.44 2.56 25.56
CA ILE A 560 -15.88 2.43 25.21
C ILE A 560 -16.56 3.81 25.23
N LYS A 561 -16.45 4.52 26.37
CA LYS A 561 -17.00 5.87 26.56
C LYS A 561 -16.52 6.88 25.51
N ARG A 562 -15.31 6.74 24.98
CA ARG A 562 -14.75 7.67 23.98
C ARG A 562 -15.10 7.28 22.56
N GLY A 563 -15.12 6.00 22.21
CA GLY A 563 -15.70 5.52 20.95
C GLY A 563 -17.14 6.02 20.79
N THR A 564 -17.98 5.81 21.82
CA THR A 564 -19.34 6.35 21.87
C THR A 564 -19.37 7.87 21.75
N MET A 565 -18.59 8.61 22.55
CA MET A 565 -18.56 10.08 22.46
C MET A 565 -18.03 10.59 21.11
N TYR A 566 -17.13 9.84 20.47
CA TYR A 566 -16.53 10.17 19.19
C TYR A 566 -17.57 10.08 18.07
N TYR A 567 -18.30 8.95 17.94
CA TYR A 567 -19.33 8.85 16.91
C TYR A 567 -20.58 9.69 17.22
N ILE A 568 -20.89 9.95 18.50
CA ILE A 568 -21.94 10.93 18.86
C ILE A 568 -21.53 12.36 18.47
N ARG A 569 -20.26 12.75 18.65
CA ARG A 569 -19.74 14.04 18.16
C ARG A 569 -19.76 14.10 16.62
N LEU A 570 -19.42 13.01 15.94
CA LEU A 570 -19.55 12.87 14.49
C LEU A 570 -20.98 13.14 14.03
N LEU A 571 -21.99 12.48 14.60
CA LEU A 571 -23.39 12.65 14.18
C LEU A 571 -23.93 14.06 14.52
N THR A 572 -23.56 14.62 15.67
CA THR A 572 -23.89 16.01 16.04
C THR A 572 -23.29 17.02 15.06
N LEU A 573 -22.02 16.85 14.68
CA LEU A 573 -21.36 17.73 13.70
C LEU A 573 -21.91 17.52 12.27
N LEU A 574 -22.27 16.28 11.91
CA LEU A 574 -22.87 15.96 10.61
C LEU A 574 -24.22 16.68 10.42
N LYS A 575 -25.05 16.74 11.48
CA LYS A 575 -26.29 17.53 11.50
C LYS A 575 -26.09 19.02 11.18
N LEU A 576 -24.98 19.59 11.63
CA LEU A 576 -24.62 20.98 11.32
C LEU A 576 -24.06 21.10 9.90
N GLU A 577 -23.28 20.12 9.46
CA GLU A 577 -22.52 20.16 8.21
C GLU A 577 -23.38 20.01 6.94
N ILE A 578 -24.38 19.13 6.99
CA ILE A 578 -25.42 18.94 5.94
C ILE A 578 -26.08 20.28 5.54
N ASN A 579 -26.03 21.28 6.42
CA ASN A 579 -26.67 22.59 6.25
C ASN A 579 -25.65 23.73 6.02
N LYS A 580 -24.33 23.45 5.95
CA LYS A 580 -23.27 24.48 6.00
C LYS A 580 -22.18 24.38 4.94
N ASN A 581 -21.85 23.20 4.42
CA ASN A 581 -20.78 23.01 3.42
C ASN A 581 -19.40 23.53 3.90
N LEU A 582 -18.99 23.18 5.13
CA LEU A 582 -17.64 23.45 5.64
C LEU A 582 -16.62 22.39 5.19
N TYR A 583 -17.08 21.21 4.75
CA TYR A 583 -16.25 20.09 4.32
C TYR A 583 -16.70 19.56 2.96
N ASP A 584 -15.75 19.40 2.03
CA ASP A 584 -16.04 18.91 0.69
C ASP A 584 -16.38 17.41 0.66
N ASN A 585 -15.63 16.62 1.44
CA ASN A 585 -15.69 15.17 1.44
C ASN A 585 -15.59 14.55 2.83
N TRP A 586 -16.06 13.30 2.94
CA TRP A 586 -16.09 12.56 4.20
C TRP A 586 -14.72 12.48 4.88
N LEU A 587 -13.63 12.34 4.09
CA LEU A 587 -12.27 12.29 4.61
C LEU A 587 -11.87 13.57 5.38
N SER A 588 -12.18 14.75 4.84
CA SER A 588 -11.85 16.03 5.49
C SER A 588 -12.62 16.22 6.80
N PHE A 589 -13.91 15.87 6.80
CA PHE A 589 -14.79 15.91 7.95
C PHE A 589 -14.34 14.95 9.06
N ILE A 590 -14.14 13.66 8.74
CA ILE A 590 -13.77 12.65 9.75
C ILE A 590 -12.36 12.89 10.30
N SER A 591 -11.41 13.31 9.46
CA SER A 591 -10.06 13.68 9.89
C SER A 591 -10.07 14.90 10.82
N ASN A 592 -10.97 15.86 10.61
CA ASN A 592 -11.14 16.95 11.55
C ASN A 592 -11.75 16.49 12.90
N ILE A 593 -12.70 15.56 12.89
CA ILE A 593 -13.26 14.97 14.12
C ILE A 593 -12.20 14.17 14.88
N MET A 594 -11.28 13.49 14.19
CA MET A 594 -10.06 12.91 14.78
C MET A 594 -9.15 13.98 15.39
N ARG A 595 -8.69 14.97 14.61
CA ARG A 595 -7.76 16.01 15.10
C ARG A 595 -8.30 16.78 16.31
N THR A 596 -9.57 17.19 16.26
CA THR A 596 -10.22 17.92 17.36
C THR A 596 -10.41 17.06 18.62
N SER A 597 -10.36 15.72 18.53
CA SER A 597 -10.46 14.85 19.71
C SER A 597 -9.33 15.10 20.71
N ILE A 598 -8.12 15.45 20.26
CA ILE A 598 -6.98 15.72 21.15
C ILE A 598 -7.27 16.89 22.09
N ILE A 599 -7.94 17.93 21.60
CA ILE A 599 -8.29 19.14 22.36
C ILE A 599 -9.43 18.85 23.32
N HIS A 600 -10.46 18.12 22.86
CA HIS A 600 -11.58 17.70 23.70
C HIS A 600 -11.13 16.77 24.84
N ASP A 601 -10.22 15.83 24.59
CA ASP A 601 -9.64 14.95 25.61
C ASP A 601 -8.82 15.75 26.63
N ALA A 602 -7.91 16.63 26.18
CA ALA A 602 -7.06 17.43 27.05
C ALA A 602 -7.89 18.32 27.99
N ILE A 603 -8.88 19.02 27.43
CA ILE A 603 -9.81 19.83 28.22
C ILE A 603 -10.61 18.94 29.16
N SER A 604 -11.13 17.79 28.72
CA SER A 604 -11.92 16.89 29.58
C SER A 604 -11.11 16.39 30.79
N LYS A 605 -9.83 16.01 30.61
CA LYS A 605 -8.98 15.61 31.75
C LYS A 605 -8.67 16.78 32.67
N SER A 606 -8.28 17.95 32.13
CA SER A 606 -8.03 19.13 32.96
C SER A 606 -9.28 19.62 33.69
N TYR A 607 -10.47 19.42 33.12
CA TYR A 607 -11.74 19.68 33.79
C TYR A 607 -12.03 18.74 34.95
N LEU A 608 -11.80 17.44 34.77
CA LEU A 608 -11.93 16.46 35.85
C LEU A 608 -10.93 16.71 37.00
N LYS A 609 -9.75 17.27 36.71
CA LYS A 609 -8.77 17.72 37.73
C LYS A 609 -9.26 18.96 38.50
N LEU A 610 -9.87 19.93 37.81
CA LEU A 610 -10.23 21.25 38.36
C LEU A 610 -11.67 21.35 38.92
N GLN A 611 -12.53 20.35 38.68
CA GLN A 611 -13.91 20.25 39.20
C GLN A 611 -14.86 21.44 38.89
N LYS A 612 -14.53 22.29 37.91
CA LYS A 612 -15.35 23.44 37.48
C LYS A 612 -16.15 23.16 36.20
N THR A 613 -16.87 24.17 35.68
CA THR A 613 -17.41 24.22 34.30
C THR A 613 -16.63 25.24 33.44
N LEU A 614 -16.76 25.18 32.11
CA LEU A 614 -16.05 26.10 31.20
C LEU A 614 -16.66 27.50 31.27
N SER A 615 -15.84 28.52 31.56
CA SER A 615 -16.29 29.92 31.45
C SER A 615 -16.62 30.28 29.98
N VAL A 616 -17.34 31.39 29.76
CA VAL A 616 -17.68 31.84 28.39
C VAL A 616 -16.42 32.21 27.59
N GLU A 617 -15.39 32.69 28.28
CA GLU A 617 -14.06 33.02 27.76
C GLU A 617 -13.30 31.75 27.38
N GLU A 618 -13.33 30.73 28.25
CA GLU A 618 -12.71 29.42 28.00
C GLU A 618 -13.39 28.68 26.84
N GLN A 619 -14.72 28.79 26.71
CA GLN A 619 -15.47 28.28 25.55
C GLN A 619 -15.06 29.00 24.26
N LYS A 620 -14.87 30.33 24.29
CA LYS A 620 -14.40 31.10 23.13
C LYS A 620 -12.97 30.74 22.74
N ALA A 621 -12.06 30.65 23.71
CA ALA A 621 -10.67 30.25 23.48
C ALA A 621 -10.56 28.84 22.87
N LEU A 622 -11.32 27.88 23.41
CA LEU A 622 -11.50 26.56 22.79
C LEU A 622 -12.04 26.66 21.36
N SER A 623 -13.13 27.41 21.14
CA SER A 623 -13.74 27.54 19.81
C SER A 623 -12.74 28.06 18.77
N ASN A 624 -11.90 29.04 19.15
CA ASN A 624 -10.86 29.57 18.26
C ASN A 624 -9.84 28.49 17.89
N ILE A 625 -9.35 27.68 18.84
CA ILE A 625 -8.39 26.59 18.57
C ILE A 625 -9.00 25.52 17.65
N LEU A 626 -10.30 25.22 17.81
CA LEU A 626 -11.00 24.26 16.94
C LEU A 626 -11.20 24.80 15.51
N LEU A 627 -11.34 26.11 15.34
CA LEU A 627 -11.35 26.78 14.03
C LEU A 627 -9.95 26.82 13.40
N GLU A 628 -8.91 27.16 14.17
CA GLU A 628 -7.52 27.15 13.67
C GLU A 628 -7.07 25.75 13.22
N LEU A 629 -7.57 24.66 13.84
CA LEU A 629 -7.30 23.29 13.37
C LEU A 629 -7.88 22.97 11.98
N GLN A 630 -8.82 23.77 11.47
CA GLN A 630 -9.30 23.63 10.09
C GLN A 630 -8.23 24.10 9.09
N ASP A 631 -7.46 25.16 9.39
CA ASP A 631 -6.34 25.61 8.57
C ASP A 631 -5.17 24.63 8.64
N PHE A 632 -4.80 24.07 7.48
CA PHE A 632 -3.66 23.16 7.31
C PHE A 632 -2.36 23.71 7.89
N ASN A 633 -2.10 25.00 7.68
CA ASN A 633 -0.85 25.65 8.09
C ASN A 633 -0.72 25.70 9.62
N LYS A 634 -1.85 25.86 10.33
CA LYS A 634 -1.93 25.96 11.78
C LYS A 634 -1.83 24.61 12.50
N ARG A 635 -2.31 23.51 11.90
CA ARG A 635 -2.31 22.16 12.51
C ARG A 635 -0.95 21.76 13.09
N ARG A 636 0.14 21.98 12.35
CA ARG A 636 1.51 21.62 12.79
C ARG A 636 1.97 22.48 13.97
N GLU A 637 1.72 23.78 13.93
CA GLU A 637 2.04 24.70 15.02
C GLU A 637 1.29 24.33 16.31
N ILE A 638 -0.02 24.04 16.19
CA ILE A 638 -0.88 23.66 17.31
C ILE A 638 -0.39 22.36 17.97
N PHE A 639 -0.02 21.33 17.19
CA PHE A 639 0.53 20.08 17.76
C PHE A 639 1.85 20.30 18.51
N ILE A 640 2.77 21.08 17.92
CA ILE A 640 4.07 21.40 18.53
C ILE A 640 3.88 22.20 19.81
N ASN A 641 2.94 23.14 19.84
CA ASN A 641 2.59 23.88 21.06
C ASN A 641 1.97 22.95 22.12
N LEU A 642 0.97 22.11 21.76
CA LEU A 642 0.38 21.10 22.66
C LEU A 642 1.43 20.20 23.32
N ARG A 643 2.42 19.77 22.54
CA ARG A 643 3.44 18.79 22.95
C ARG A 643 4.62 19.40 23.72
N ASN A 644 5.06 20.60 23.37
CA ASN A 644 6.32 21.16 23.88
C ASN A 644 6.15 22.35 24.84
N LYS A 645 4.97 23.00 24.87
CA LYS A 645 4.71 24.22 25.66
C LYS A 645 3.40 24.17 26.45
N GLY A 646 2.44 23.35 26.01
CA GLY A 646 1.02 23.51 26.32
C GLY A 646 0.39 24.68 25.56
N ILE A 647 -0.94 24.74 25.54
CA ILE A 647 -1.72 25.90 25.10
C ILE A 647 -2.52 26.45 26.27
N ARG A 648 -2.34 27.74 26.57
CA ARG A 648 -3.04 28.46 27.63
C ARG A 648 -4.45 28.85 27.14
N ILE A 649 -5.47 28.43 27.89
CA ILE A 649 -6.90 28.68 27.61
C ILE A 649 -7.44 29.82 28.50
N SER A 650 -6.98 29.89 29.74
CA SER A 650 -7.26 30.97 30.70
C SER A 650 -6.06 31.15 31.63
N GLU A 651 -6.20 31.88 32.74
CA GLU A 651 -5.10 32.04 33.69
C GLU A 651 -4.75 30.74 34.43
N ASP A 652 -5.78 29.99 34.84
CA ASP A 652 -5.66 28.74 35.59
C ASP A 652 -5.62 27.48 34.71
N LEU A 653 -5.95 27.61 33.41
CA LEU A 653 -6.07 26.48 32.49
C LEU A 653 -5.05 26.55 31.36
N THR A 654 -4.13 25.58 31.37
CA THR A 654 -3.28 25.22 30.23
C THR A 654 -3.53 23.75 29.90
N ILE A 655 -3.58 23.40 28.61
CA ILE A 655 -3.72 22.03 28.12
C ILE A 655 -2.43 21.53 27.49
N SER A 656 -2.06 20.28 27.75
CA SER A 656 -0.88 19.61 27.21
C SER A 656 -1.23 18.31 26.47
N ILE A 657 -0.31 17.75 25.69
CA ILE A 657 -0.50 16.41 25.10
C ILE A 657 -0.51 15.32 26.19
N GLU A 658 0.20 15.53 27.30
CA GLU A 658 0.18 14.67 28.49
C GLU A 658 -1.20 14.60 29.18
N ASP A 659 -2.09 15.58 28.95
CA ASP A 659 -3.49 15.55 29.38
C ASP A 659 -4.40 14.70 28.48
N THR A 660 -3.86 14.02 27.47
CA THR A 660 -4.63 13.20 26.52
C THR A 660 -4.30 11.71 26.66
N ASP A 661 -4.95 10.87 25.86
CA ASP A 661 -4.50 9.48 25.60
C ASP A 661 -4.08 9.26 24.15
N CYS A 662 -4.06 10.34 23.34
CA CYS A 662 -3.88 10.30 21.90
C CYS A 662 -4.74 9.23 21.19
N GLU A 663 -5.97 8.98 21.66
CA GLU A 663 -6.84 7.91 21.10
C GLU A 663 -7.10 8.09 19.60
N PHE A 664 -7.01 9.32 19.06
CA PHE A 664 -7.04 9.58 17.62
C PHE A 664 -6.01 8.73 16.84
N LEU A 665 -4.82 8.47 17.40
CA LEU A 665 -3.80 7.60 16.79
C LEU A 665 -4.24 6.12 16.73
N MET A 666 -5.33 5.73 17.37
CA MET A 666 -5.81 4.34 17.36
C MET A 666 -6.79 4.07 16.23
N TYR A 667 -7.29 5.10 15.54
CA TYR A 667 -8.23 4.98 14.43
C TYR A 667 -7.52 5.01 13.06
N THR A 668 -8.18 4.43 12.06
CA THR A 668 -7.72 4.38 10.66
C THR A 668 -8.93 4.38 9.73
N HIS A 669 -8.85 5.11 8.61
CA HIS A 669 -9.94 5.25 7.65
C HIS A 669 -9.61 4.51 6.36
N TYR A 670 -10.25 3.36 6.18
CA TYR A 670 -10.02 2.52 5.00
C TYR A 670 -10.89 2.93 3.81
N GLY A 671 -10.38 2.76 2.58
CA GLY A 671 -11.14 2.92 1.34
C GLY A 671 -10.93 4.28 0.66
N ARG A 672 -12.00 4.83 0.06
CA ARG A 672 -11.99 6.15 -0.60
C ARG A 672 -12.98 7.15 0.03
N PRO A 673 -12.83 7.49 1.32
CA PRO A 673 -13.64 8.52 1.97
C PRO A 673 -13.47 9.93 1.37
N ASP A 674 -12.44 10.14 0.54
CA ASP A 674 -12.20 11.36 -0.21
C ASP A 674 -13.13 11.53 -1.42
N LEU A 675 -13.64 10.42 -1.97
CA LEU A 675 -14.59 10.41 -3.10
C LEU A 675 -16.05 10.53 -2.66
N ILE A 676 -16.32 10.42 -1.35
CA ILE A 676 -17.66 10.61 -0.78
C ILE A 676 -17.89 12.10 -0.55
N LYS A 677 -18.71 12.73 -1.41
CA LYS A 677 -19.09 14.15 -1.26
C LYS A 677 -20.01 14.32 -0.05
N ILE A 678 -19.88 15.42 0.67
CA ILE A 678 -20.75 15.73 1.82
C ILE A 678 -22.02 16.49 1.41
N ASN A 679 -21.96 17.29 0.35
CA ASN A 679 -23.12 17.91 -0.29
C ASN A 679 -22.85 18.00 -1.81
N ASP A 680 -23.89 17.90 -2.64
CA ASP A 680 -23.73 17.88 -4.09
C ASP A 680 -23.95 19.26 -4.74
N SER A 681 -22.85 20.01 -4.84
CA SER A 681 -22.78 21.31 -5.52
C SER A 681 -23.04 21.24 -7.03
N SER A 682 -23.20 20.04 -7.60
CA SER A 682 -23.64 19.82 -8.99
C SER A 682 -25.10 20.25 -9.26
N SER A 683 -25.88 20.60 -8.23
CA SER A 683 -27.26 21.08 -8.35
C SER A 683 -27.43 22.52 -8.86
N SER A 684 -26.35 23.26 -9.10
CA SER A 684 -26.35 24.64 -9.61
C SER A 684 -25.64 24.87 -10.94
N ILE A 685 -25.18 23.80 -11.63
CA ILE A 685 -24.57 23.89 -12.97
C ILE A 685 -25.08 22.75 -13.88
N LEU A 686 -26.30 22.95 -14.40
CA LEU A 686 -26.87 22.26 -15.58
C LEU A 686 -27.78 23.24 -16.33
#